data_AF-A0A959WHH7-F1
#
_entry.id   AF-A0A959WHH7-F1
#
_cell.length_a   1.000
_cell.length_b   1.000
_cell.length_c   1.000
_cell.angle_alpha   90.00
_cell.angle_beta   90.00
_cell.angle_gamma   90.00
#
_symmetry.space_group_name_H-M   'P 1'
#
loop_
_entity.id
_entity.type
_entity.pdbx_description
1 polymer ?
#
loop_
_entity_poly.entity_id
_entity_poly.type
_entity_poly.pdbx_seq_one_letter_code
_entity_poly.pdbx_strand_id
1 'polypeptide(L)'
;MHLVRARASARRLTVPAALTGLLAVGAMTGPAQAAPSKTYQYGPAGWTGINAGVAPASNAGTSGPRVLRATRRRGATYAIERHVVTPRRRGVRIAANVTLRSSASTGRGSIVQLQLRELDRSGRLVRVSASRHVLVGRGGYRRVGIRAQARRAGNEVMLRIVELRAARGHGLLLGDTRVTATGAAAAPPAARRVREPLATRPSVGPARPVSPDPDAGASTPPPGPRVEVPVPVPPITTPRTPVIPTPPKTPSPATPDTEPPVLGFLAPLAGATVSGASVPVWVAANDASGVASVRFLIDGRSHSVDRFAPYAIGPGGTWDTTGVANGPHTLTAVATDTEGNRASLDLEVVVDNTTPTPDPTPTPDPTPTPDPTPTPDPTPTPDPTPTPDPTPTPDPTPPPAGSSGAYPFDPLAAVNQLIPDGIASDARSDAIVAQLAENVSVMKPFLASESDVPPVYVSAPTDPWYTTTVAGTTVRFRLPDSFAIGGGSDAPLVVQDPNHPDYGTDVELRLWQATVDTKNRTLSANGAGLFHYNNDGALFGGQRSLGQPFLGWGTGWGLSITAGLIRPEEIQAGEIRHAIRFAYSNRDFVSTFRAPAIKTDQPKGTTTRNPATAMEMGMRLQLDPSLDCDTRTVAGYSNQSNETRTLRIVCRALQRYGMIAVDGTSDRNLVLMMEHQSTAGWDSVIGAARYGSYGHLIRDVTSPSDGLKRDANSGIPWSRMRVLDRSVFTLQ
;
A
#
# COMPACT_ATOMS: atom_id res chain seq x y z
N MET A 1 -33.41 26.25 68.47
CA MET A 1 -33.33 27.55 67.75
C MET A 1 -33.61 27.30 66.26
N HIS A 2 -33.83 28.37 65.49
CA HIS A 2 -34.43 28.34 64.12
C HIS A 2 -33.54 27.62 63.07
N LEU A 3 -34.02 27.02 61.96
CA LEU A 3 -34.94 27.49 60.88
C LEU A 3 -34.37 28.73 60.14
N VAL A 4 -34.43 28.91 58.80
CA VAL A 4 -35.43 28.51 57.76
C VAL A 4 -34.75 28.07 56.43
N ARG A 5 -35.52 27.57 55.44
CA ARG A 5 -35.13 27.14 54.07
C ARG A 5 -35.13 28.27 53.00
N ALA A 6 -34.68 27.92 51.78
CA ALA A 6 -35.24 28.35 50.46
C ALA A 6 -34.82 29.75 49.93
N ARG A 7 -34.96 30.11 48.63
CA ARG A 7 -35.10 29.35 47.35
C ARG A 7 -34.63 30.25 46.17
N ALA A 8 -34.50 29.67 44.98
CA ALA A 8 -34.09 30.33 43.74
C ALA A 8 -35.00 31.48 43.25
N SER A 9 -34.43 32.38 42.44
CA SER A 9 -35.08 32.93 41.23
C SER A 9 -34.05 33.55 40.27
N ALA A 10 -34.31 33.46 38.97
CA ALA A 10 -33.51 34.09 37.93
C ALA A 10 -34.26 35.28 37.31
N ARG A 11 -33.53 36.28 36.79
CA ARG A 11 -34.04 37.21 35.78
C ARG A 11 -32.90 37.78 34.93
N ARG A 12 -33.17 37.95 33.63
CA ARG A 12 -32.32 38.69 32.69
C ARG A 12 -32.53 40.20 32.88
N LEU A 13 -31.53 41.00 32.55
CA LEU A 13 -31.72 42.36 32.03
C LEU A 13 -30.74 42.58 30.85
N THR A 14 -30.97 43.64 30.06
CA THR A 14 -30.40 43.79 28.70
C THR A 14 -29.56 45.06 28.55
N VAL A 15 -28.59 45.01 27.63
CA VAL A 15 -27.68 46.06 27.13
C VAL A 15 -28.36 47.44 26.91
N PRO A 16 -27.67 48.57 27.19
CA PRO A 16 -26.84 49.27 26.18
C PRO A 16 -25.42 49.59 26.70
N ALA A 17 -24.33 49.89 25.95
CA ALA A 17 -24.02 50.22 24.55
C ALA A 17 -23.44 51.65 24.36
N ALA A 18 -22.29 51.76 23.68
CA ALA A 18 -21.55 52.99 23.29
C ALA A 18 -20.78 53.74 24.44
N LEU A 19 -19.78 54.62 24.20
CA LEU A 19 -19.32 55.28 22.96
C LEU A 19 -17.79 55.66 22.99
N THR A 20 -17.11 55.56 21.84
CA THR A 20 -15.87 56.28 21.35
C THR A 20 -14.61 56.54 22.20
N GLY A 21 -13.45 56.34 21.56
CA GLY A 21 -12.19 57.08 21.74
C GLY A 21 -11.21 56.75 20.60
N LEU A 22 -10.60 57.73 19.91
CA LEU A 22 -9.82 57.52 18.67
C LEU A 22 -8.69 58.57 18.49
N LEU A 23 -7.67 58.21 17.68
CA LEU A 23 -6.53 59.02 17.20
C LEU A 23 -5.43 59.31 18.24
N ALA A 24 -4.16 59.54 17.87
CA ALA A 24 -3.60 59.78 16.53
C ALA A 24 -2.31 58.93 16.24
N VAL A 25 -1.78 59.06 15.02
CA VAL A 25 -0.65 58.27 14.47
C VAL A 25 0.61 59.14 14.33
N GLY A 26 1.78 58.55 14.59
CA GLY A 26 3.09 59.07 14.14
C GLY A 26 3.81 58.01 13.28
N ALA A 27 4.57 58.43 12.26
CA ALA A 27 5.22 57.52 11.31
C ALA A 27 6.65 57.98 10.96
N MET A 28 7.60 57.03 10.93
CA MET A 28 8.93 57.16 10.31
C MET A 28 9.33 55.84 9.62
N THR A 29 10.38 55.85 8.80
CA THR A 29 10.38 55.09 7.53
C THR A 29 11.49 54.04 7.35
N GLY A 30 11.05 52.78 7.26
CA GLY A 30 11.65 51.70 6.44
C GLY A 30 12.93 51.02 6.94
N PRO A 31 13.39 49.94 6.27
CA PRO A 31 12.62 48.99 5.45
C PRO A 31 12.80 47.54 5.93
N ALA A 32 11.70 46.81 6.17
CA ALA A 32 11.71 45.36 6.40
C ALA A 32 10.95 44.64 5.27
N GLN A 33 11.54 43.58 4.70
CA GLN A 33 10.88 42.79 3.65
C GLN A 33 9.78 41.92 4.27
N ALA A 34 8.53 42.18 3.89
CA ALA A 34 7.38 41.55 4.51
C ALA A 34 7.09 40.15 3.95
N ALA A 35 6.90 39.18 4.85
CA ALA A 35 6.23 37.93 4.52
C ALA A 35 4.71 38.17 4.30
N PRO A 36 4.07 37.53 3.31
CA PRO A 36 2.67 37.81 2.98
C PRO A 36 1.69 37.20 4.01
N SER A 37 0.92 38.06 4.68
CA SER A 37 -0.19 37.65 5.53
C SER A 37 -1.37 37.10 4.70
N LYS A 38 -2.02 36.04 5.20
CA LYS A 38 -3.24 35.48 4.61
C LYS A 38 -4.47 36.17 5.19
N THR A 39 -5.38 36.65 4.33
CA THR A 39 -6.74 37.04 4.72
C THR A 39 -7.75 36.29 3.86
N TYR A 40 -8.54 35.42 4.48
CA TYR A 40 -9.70 34.77 3.87
C TYR A 40 -10.96 35.16 4.65
N GLN A 41 -11.85 35.95 4.04
CA GLN A 41 -13.22 36.12 4.54
C GLN A 41 -14.14 35.17 3.78
N TYR A 42 -15.05 34.51 4.50
CA TYR A 42 -16.12 33.71 3.93
C TYR A 42 -17.44 34.50 3.92
N GLY A 43 -18.08 34.56 2.75
CA GLY A 43 -19.48 34.96 2.60
C GLY A 43 -20.36 33.75 2.26
N PRO A 44 -21.66 33.75 2.62
CA PRO A 44 -22.54 32.62 2.38
C PRO A 44 -22.94 32.46 0.91
N ALA A 45 -23.23 31.20 0.54
CA ALA A 45 -23.78 30.74 -0.74
C ALA A 45 -22.94 30.95 -2.03
N GLY A 46 -22.42 29.84 -2.59
CA GLY A 46 -22.23 29.72 -4.04
C GLY A 46 -20.88 29.23 -4.57
N TRP A 47 -20.68 27.91 -4.55
CA TRP A 47 -19.76 27.14 -5.42
C TRP A 47 -18.24 27.30 -5.23
N THR A 48 -17.60 26.19 -4.83
CA THR A 48 -16.16 25.95 -4.94
C THR A 48 -15.72 25.77 -6.39
N GLY A 49 -14.42 26.00 -6.65
CA GLY A 49 -13.81 25.83 -7.98
C GLY A 49 -13.64 24.36 -8.40
N ILE A 50 -13.54 24.12 -9.70
CA ILE A 50 -13.27 22.78 -10.26
C ILE A 50 -11.78 22.47 -10.12
N ASN A 51 -11.42 21.59 -9.17
CA ASN A 51 -10.06 21.04 -9.06
C ASN A 51 -9.77 20.04 -10.20
N ALA A 52 -9.24 20.54 -11.31
CA ALA A 52 -8.81 19.74 -12.46
C ALA A 52 -7.34 19.25 -12.33
N GLY A 53 -7.07 18.50 -11.26
CA GLY A 53 -5.80 17.79 -11.06
C GLY A 53 -5.55 16.76 -12.17
N VAL A 54 -4.31 16.61 -12.60
CA VAL A 54 -3.87 15.66 -13.64
C VAL A 54 -2.41 15.28 -13.38
N ALA A 55 -2.11 13.98 -13.43
CA ALA A 55 -0.75 13.44 -13.35
C ALA A 55 0.06 13.69 -14.66
N PRO A 56 1.39 13.81 -14.58
CA PRO A 56 2.24 13.70 -15.76
C PRO A 56 2.27 12.25 -16.26
N ALA A 57 2.02 12.04 -17.56
CA ALA A 57 2.23 10.75 -18.22
C ALA A 57 3.61 10.74 -18.90
N SER A 58 4.44 9.74 -18.60
CA SER A 58 5.85 9.70 -18.99
C SER A 58 6.09 9.37 -20.48
N ASN A 59 7.30 9.73 -20.92
CA ASN A 59 8.05 9.22 -22.07
C ASN A 59 7.43 9.38 -23.48
N ALA A 60 7.58 10.59 -24.03
CA ALA A 60 8.21 10.82 -25.34
C ALA A 60 8.75 12.27 -25.40
N GLY A 61 10.00 12.48 -25.84
CA GLY A 61 10.75 13.72 -25.55
C GLY A 61 10.31 15.00 -26.26
N THR A 62 9.41 15.77 -25.63
CA THR A 62 9.15 17.20 -25.87
C THR A 62 8.96 17.96 -24.54
N SER A 63 9.21 19.27 -24.53
CA SER A 63 9.14 20.14 -23.34
C SER A 63 7.75 20.17 -22.71
N GLY A 64 7.70 20.23 -21.37
CA GLY A 64 6.45 20.25 -20.59
C GLY A 64 5.61 21.53 -20.83
N PRO A 65 4.27 21.44 -20.73
CA PRO A 65 3.37 22.55 -21.04
C PRO A 65 3.31 23.60 -19.92
N ARG A 66 3.37 24.89 -20.29
CA ARG A 66 2.96 26.00 -19.42
C ARG A 66 1.45 25.95 -19.16
N VAL A 67 1.01 26.46 -18.01
CA VAL A 67 -0.41 26.56 -17.62
C VAL A 67 -1.11 27.67 -18.42
N LEU A 68 -2.33 27.41 -18.92
CA LEU A 68 -3.20 28.41 -19.54
C LEU A 68 -4.64 28.37 -18.99
N ARG A 69 -5.33 29.52 -19.10
CA ARG A 69 -6.51 29.89 -18.28
C ARG A 69 -7.79 29.11 -18.58
N ALA A 70 -8.34 28.46 -17.55
CA ALA A 70 -9.78 28.18 -17.51
C ALA A 70 -10.57 29.50 -17.42
N THR A 71 -11.36 29.82 -18.46
CA THR A 71 -12.09 31.11 -18.53
C THR A 71 -13.59 30.88 -18.58
N ARG A 72 -14.30 31.20 -17.49
CA ARG A 72 -15.76 31.11 -17.39
C ARG A 72 -16.43 32.27 -18.13
N ARG A 73 -17.22 31.98 -19.17
CA ARG A 73 -18.22 32.93 -19.71
C ARG A 73 -19.62 32.57 -19.22
N ARG A 74 -20.51 33.57 -19.07
CA ARG A 74 -21.93 33.34 -18.76
C ARG A 74 -22.54 32.48 -19.89
N GLY A 75 -23.25 31.40 -19.54
CA GLY A 75 -23.78 30.42 -20.51
C GLY A 75 -23.34 28.96 -20.31
N ALA A 76 -22.43 28.69 -19.36
CA ALA A 76 -21.95 27.34 -18.99
C ALA A 76 -21.17 26.60 -20.10
N THR A 77 -20.03 27.17 -20.49
CA THR A 77 -18.98 26.48 -21.24
C THR A 77 -17.68 26.52 -20.44
N TYR A 78 -17.10 25.36 -20.13
CA TYR A 78 -15.78 25.25 -19.49
C TYR A 78 -14.75 24.81 -20.53
N ALA A 79 -13.56 25.42 -20.55
CA ALA A 79 -12.46 25.03 -21.42
C ALA A 79 -11.20 24.76 -20.59
N ILE A 80 -10.57 23.61 -20.82
CA ILE A 80 -9.31 23.16 -20.20
C ILE A 80 -8.33 22.85 -21.34
N GLU A 81 -7.11 23.36 -21.24
CA GLU A 81 -6.05 23.19 -22.24
C GLU A 81 -4.85 22.51 -21.55
N ARG A 82 -4.45 21.34 -22.06
CA ARG A 82 -3.60 20.37 -21.34
C ARG A 82 -2.81 19.50 -22.31
N HIS A 83 -1.53 19.28 -21.98
CA HIS A 83 -0.53 18.54 -22.76
C HIS A 83 -0.24 19.13 -24.16
N VAL A 84 1.03 19.38 -24.41
CA VAL A 84 1.57 19.86 -25.68
C VAL A 84 2.56 18.82 -26.18
N VAL A 85 2.50 18.51 -27.48
CA VAL A 85 3.52 17.70 -28.17
C VAL A 85 3.94 18.44 -29.44
N THR A 86 5.24 18.61 -29.62
CA THR A 86 5.85 19.40 -30.72
C THR A 86 6.48 18.45 -31.74
N PRO A 87 5.82 18.14 -32.88
CA PRO A 87 6.28 17.08 -33.77
C PRO A 87 7.55 17.50 -34.53
N ARG A 88 8.64 16.75 -34.33
CA ARG A 88 9.96 17.04 -34.93
C ARG A 88 10.00 16.89 -36.45
N ARG A 89 8.98 16.29 -37.08
CA ARG A 89 8.85 16.09 -38.54
C ARG A 89 7.41 16.33 -39.00
N ARG A 90 7.23 16.68 -40.28
CA ARG A 90 5.91 16.88 -40.92
C ARG A 90 5.20 15.55 -41.12
N GLY A 91 3.87 15.50 -40.97
CA GLY A 91 3.07 14.30 -41.24
C GLY A 91 3.04 13.26 -40.12
N VAL A 92 3.61 13.54 -38.95
CA VAL A 92 3.54 12.67 -37.76
C VAL A 92 2.07 12.49 -37.32
N ARG A 93 1.69 11.26 -36.96
CA ARG A 93 0.35 10.95 -36.44
C ARG A 93 0.30 11.25 -34.94
N ILE A 94 -0.79 11.86 -34.50
CA ILE A 94 -1.00 12.27 -33.11
C ILE A 94 -2.27 11.59 -32.60
N ALA A 95 -2.19 10.98 -31.42
CA ALA A 95 -3.31 10.33 -30.75
C ALA A 95 -3.38 10.81 -29.30
N ALA A 96 -4.54 11.34 -28.91
CA ALA A 96 -4.86 11.66 -27.53
C ALA A 96 -5.93 10.70 -27.01
N ASN A 97 -5.64 10.06 -25.89
CA ASN A 97 -6.60 9.25 -25.15
C ASN A 97 -6.95 10.00 -23.86
N VAL A 98 -8.25 10.14 -23.59
CA VAL A 98 -8.79 10.99 -22.53
C VAL A 98 -9.82 10.22 -21.72
N THR A 99 -9.66 10.21 -20.40
CA THR A 99 -10.61 9.65 -19.44
C THR A 99 -11.53 10.76 -18.91
N LEU A 100 -12.84 10.63 -19.17
CA LEU A 100 -13.87 11.59 -18.76
C LEU A 100 -14.82 10.97 -17.71
N ARG A 101 -15.06 11.68 -16.60
CA ARG A 101 -15.99 11.29 -15.53
C ARG A 101 -16.98 12.42 -15.25
N SER A 102 -18.29 12.12 -15.24
CA SER A 102 -19.29 13.10 -14.81
C SER A 102 -19.41 13.11 -13.28
N SER A 103 -19.30 14.28 -12.64
CA SER A 103 -19.66 14.45 -11.21
C SER A 103 -21.17 14.60 -10.99
N ALA A 104 -21.98 14.64 -12.05
CA ALA A 104 -23.40 14.91 -11.96
C ALA A 104 -24.18 13.76 -11.31
N SER A 105 -24.67 13.98 -10.09
CA SER A 105 -25.52 13.06 -9.35
C SER A 105 -26.98 13.08 -9.82
N THR A 106 -27.39 14.09 -10.61
CA THR A 106 -28.72 14.23 -11.22
C THR A 106 -28.65 14.75 -12.67
N GLY A 107 -29.74 14.60 -13.44
CA GLY A 107 -29.86 15.14 -14.80
C GLY A 107 -29.40 14.22 -15.96
N ARG A 108 -29.45 14.74 -17.19
CA ARG A 108 -29.21 14.00 -18.46
C ARG A 108 -27.72 13.80 -18.85
N GLY A 109 -26.77 14.06 -17.95
CA GLY A 109 -25.33 13.99 -18.23
C GLY A 109 -24.75 15.23 -18.93
N SER A 110 -23.46 15.19 -19.24
CA SER A 110 -22.68 16.30 -19.83
C SER A 110 -22.27 16.02 -21.28
N ILE A 111 -22.24 17.07 -22.11
CA ILE A 111 -21.72 17.04 -23.48
C ILE A 111 -20.34 17.69 -23.51
N VAL A 112 -19.34 16.95 -23.97
CA VAL A 112 -17.93 17.36 -24.01
C VAL A 112 -17.42 17.33 -25.44
N GLN A 113 -16.68 18.36 -25.86
CA GLN A 113 -15.95 18.42 -27.11
C GLN A 113 -14.45 18.31 -26.83
N LEU A 114 -13.79 17.36 -27.48
CA LEU A 114 -12.33 17.24 -27.51
C LEU A 114 -11.82 17.86 -28.82
N GLN A 115 -10.81 18.73 -28.74
CA GLN A 115 -10.16 19.36 -29.89
C GLN A 115 -8.64 19.15 -29.82
N LEU A 116 -8.02 18.74 -30.93
CA LEU A 116 -6.56 18.85 -31.11
C LEU A 116 -6.26 20.13 -31.90
N ARG A 117 -5.51 21.06 -31.30
CA ARG A 117 -5.17 22.39 -31.83
C ARG A 117 -3.70 22.45 -32.23
N GLU A 118 -3.40 22.85 -33.46
CA GLU A 118 -2.05 23.12 -33.95
C GLU A 118 -1.77 24.63 -33.80
N LEU A 119 -0.76 24.97 -33.01
CA LEU A 119 -0.27 26.32 -32.72
C LEU A 119 1.07 26.55 -33.44
N ASP A 120 1.37 27.80 -33.79
CA ASP A 120 2.72 28.19 -34.24
C ASP A 120 3.67 28.44 -33.07
N ARG A 121 4.94 28.75 -33.37
CA ARG A 121 6.00 29.00 -32.38
C ARG A 121 5.78 30.23 -31.49
N SER A 122 4.77 31.06 -31.77
CA SER A 122 4.34 32.17 -30.90
C SER A 122 3.19 31.78 -29.95
N GLY A 123 2.73 30.53 -30.00
CA GLY A 123 1.55 30.04 -29.28
C GLY A 123 0.21 30.43 -29.91
N ARG A 124 0.22 31.10 -31.07
CA ARG A 124 -1.00 31.51 -31.77
C ARG A 124 -1.64 30.30 -32.48
N LEU A 125 -2.97 30.22 -32.44
CA LEU A 125 -3.71 29.14 -33.10
C LEU A 125 -3.57 29.25 -34.63
N VAL A 126 -3.00 28.22 -35.24
CA VAL A 126 -3.00 28.03 -36.70
C VAL A 126 -4.25 27.27 -37.14
N ARG A 127 -4.61 26.19 -36.44
CA ARG A 127 -5.72 25.31 -36.86
C ARG A 127 -6.28 24.43 -35.73
N VAL A 128 -7.57 24.06 -35.80
CA VAL A 128 -8.09 22.84 -35.16
C VAL A 128 -7.91 21.65 -36.11
N SER A 129 -7.07 20.69 -35.73
CA SER A 129 -6.64 19.56 -36.58
C SER A 129 -7.51 18.31 -36.40
N ALA A 130 -8.22 18.18 -35.28
CA ALA A 130 -9.34 17.25 -35.10
C ALA A 130 -10.33 17.77 -34.04
N SER A 131 -11.60 17.39 -34.13
CA SER A 131 -12.63 17.65 -33.11
C SER A 131 -13.55 16.44 -32.94
N ARG A 132 -13.99 16.13 -31.72
CA ARG A 132 -14.91 15.02 -31.41
C ARG A 132 -15.86 15.39 -30.27
N HIS A 133 -17.16 15.16 -30.44
CA HIS A 133 -18.15 15.26 -29.36
C HIS A 133 -18.32 13.93 -28.62
N VAL A 134 -18.63 14.02 -27.32
CA VAL A 134 -18.81 12.90 -26.39
C VAL A 134 -19.97 13.22 -25.47
N LEU A 135 -20.89 12.27 -25.29
CA LEU A 135 -21.90 12.30 -24.23
C LEU A 135 -21.40 11.43 -23.05
N VAL A 136 -21.29 12.04 -21.87
CA VAL A 136 -20.95 11.36 -20.62
C VAL A 136 -22.19 11.32 -19.74
N GLY A 137 -22.71 10.13 -19.44
CA GLY A 137 -23.94 9.93 -18.68
C GLY A 137 -23.83 10.35 -17.20
N ARG A 138 -24.97 10.40 -16.51
CA ARG A 138 -25.09 10.63 -15.06
C ARG A 138 -24.17 9.69 -14.28
N GLY A 139 -23.29 10.23 -13.42
CA GLY A 139 -22.26 9.48 -12.70
C GLY A 139 -21.26 8.69 -13.57
N GLY A 140 -21.31 8.86 -14.89
CA GLY A 140 -20.73 7.93 -15.86
C GLY A 140 -19.26 8.17 -16.18
N TYR A 141 -18.64 7.12 -16.74
CA TYR A 141 -17.24 7.06 -17.13
C TYR A 141 -17.12 6.79 -18.64
N ARG A 142 -16.23 7.50 -19.34
CA ARG A 142 -15.90 7.28 -20.76
C ARG A 142 -14.41 7.50 -21.03
N ARG A 143 -13.71 6.45 -21.49
CA ARG A 143 -12.42 6.60 -22.20
C ARG A 143 -12.69 6.96 -23.66
N VAL A 144 -11.97 7.95 -24.20
CA VAL A 144 -12.17 8.45 -25.57
C VAL A 144 -10.84 8.72 -26.26
N GLY A 145 -10.64 8.09 -27.43
CA GLY A 145 -9.56 8.44 -28.34
C GLY A 145 -9.97 9.52 -29.35
N ILE A 146 -9.05 10.45 -29.63
CA ILE A 146 -9.10 11.38 -30.76
C ILE A 146 -7.74 11.39 -31.46
N ARG A 147 -7.71 11.44 -32.80
CA ARG A 147 -6.49 11.34 -33.62
C ARG A 147 -6.43 12.47 -34.66
N ALA A 148 -5.22 12.91 -34.98
CA ALA A 148 -4.91 13.93 -35.99
C ALA A 148 -3.56 13.63 -36.67
N GLN A 149 -3.17 14.46 -37.64
CA GLN A 149 -1.85 14.41 -38.28
C GLN A 149 -1.27 15.83 -38.38
N ALA A 150 -0.01 16.01 -37.97
CA ALA A 150 0.64 17.31 -37.88
C ALA A 150 0.98 17.89 -39.26
N ARG A 151 0.54 19.12 -39.57
CA ARG A 151 0.72 19.70 -40.91
C ARG A 151 2.07 20.38 -41.14
N ARG A 152 2.75 20.86 -40.08
CA ARG A 152 4.15 21.34 -40.13
C ARG A 152 4.98 20.76 -38.98
N ALA A 153 6.31 20.69 -39.19
CA ALA A 153 7.27 20.31 -38.16
C ALA A 153 7.54 21.52 -37.24
N GLY A 154 7.68 21.28 -35.94
CA GLY A 154 7.98 22.34 -34.96
C GLY A 154 6.82 23.32 -34.68
N ASN A 155 5.60 22.98 -35.10
CA ASN A 155 4.37 23.54 -34.53
C ASN A 155 4.02 22.77 -33.25
N GLU A 156 3.39 23.43 -32.28
CA GLU A 156 2.91 22.76 -31.08
C GLU A 156 1.51 22.17 -31.32
N VAL A 157 1.25 20.94 -30.85
CA VAL A 157 -0.10 20.36 -30.88
C VAL A 157 -0.60 20.13 -29.47
N MET A 158 -1.69 20.82 -29.14
CA MET A 158 -2.28 20.92 -27.81
C MET A 158 -3.66 20.27 -27.78
N LEU A 159 -3.97 19.50 -26.73
CA LEU A 159 -5.34 19.04 -26.48
C LEU A 159 -6.12 20.12 -25.72
N ARG A 160 -7.31 20.44 -26.24
CA ARG A 160 -8.31 21.30 -25.62
C ARG A 160 -9.59 20.50 -25.37
N ILE A 161 -10.08 20.56 -24.15
CA ILE A 161 -11.33 19.92 -23.71
C ILE A 161 -12.33 21.03 -23.42
N VAL A 162 -13.52 20.97 -24.00
CA VAL A 162 -14.57 21.97 -23.85
C VAL A 162 -15.87 21.29 -23.42
N GLU A 163 -16.32 21.50 -22.18
CA GLU A 163 -17.67 21.10 -21.77
C GLU A 163 -18.67 22.09 -22.39
N LEU A 164 -19.48 21.61 -23.34
CA LEU A 164 -20.45 22.42 -24.10
C LEU A 164 -21.80 22.56 -23.38
N ARG A 165 -22.13 21.59 -22.52
CA ARG A 165 -23.35 21.60 -21.71
C ARG A 165 -23.13 20.79 -20.45
N ALA A 166 -23.08 21.48 -19.31
CA ALA A 166 -23.01 20.88 -17.98
C ALA A 166 -24.43 20.63 -17.41
N ALA A 167 -24.55 19.67 -16.49
CA ALA A 167 -25.74 19.55 -15.64
C ALA A 167 -25.79 20.71 -14.63
N ARG A 168 -27.00 21.14 -14.22
CA ARG A 168 -27.14 22.20 -13.20
C ARG A 168 -26.46 21.76 -11.91
N GLY A 169 -25.47 22.55 -11.44
CA GLY A 169 -24.77 22.32 -10.17
C GLY A 169 -23.66 21.27 -10.19
N HIS A 170 -23.17 20.82 -11.35
CA HIS A 170 -22.09 19.84 -11.44
C HIS A 170 -21.12 20.14 -12.57
N GLY A 171 -19.90 19.60 -12.50
CA GLY A 171 -18.84 19.81 -13.49
C GLY A 171 -18.19 18.52 -13.99
N LEU A 172 -17.51 18.61 -15.13
CA LEU A 172 -16.69 17.52 -15.66
C LEU A 172 -15.42 17.27 -14.80
N LEU A 173 -15.21 16.02 -14.39
CA LEU A 173 -13.94 15.55 -13.82
C LEU A 173 -13.12 14.86 -14.91
N LEU A 174 -11.82 15.17 -14.96
CA LEU A 174 -10.86 14.54 -15.85
C LEU A 174 -10.07 13.49 -15.07
N GLY A 175 -9.86 12.32 -15.68
CA GLY A 175 -8.85 11.37 -15.25
C GLY A 175 -7.64 11.41 -16.20
N ASP A 176 -7.01 10.25 -16.38
CA ASP A 176 -5.86 10.06 -17.28
C ASP A 176 -6.04 10.75 -18.63
N THR A 177 -5.04 11.54 -18.99
CA THR A 177 -4.98 12.22 -20.29
C THR A 177 -3.58 12.02 -20.85
N ARG A 178 -3.45 11.20 -21.90
CA ARG A 178 -2.17 10.94 -22.57
C ARG A 178 -2.25 11.36 -24.03
N VAL A 179 -1.46 12.37 -24.41
CA VAL A 179 -1.24 12.77 -25.80
C VAL A 179 0.07 12.15 -26.25
N THR A 180 0.04 11.46 -27.40
CA THR A 180 1.19 10.77 -27.98
C THR A 180 1.35 11.17 -29.44
N ALA A 181 2.59 11.26 -29.91
CA ALA A 181 2.93 11.43 -31.32
C ALA A 181 3.76 10.23 -31.77
N THR A 182 3.29 9.53 -32.81
CA THR A 182 3.93 8.32 -33.34
C THR A 182 4.31 8.53 -34.81
N GLY A 183 5.54 8.16 -35.14
CA GLY A 183 6.18 8.45 -36.42
C GLY A 183 6.82 7.23 -37.04
N ALA A 184 6.01 6.30 -37.55
CA ALA A 184 6.46 5.45 -38.65
C ALA A 184 6.62 6.34 -39.89
N ALA A 185 7.67 6.12 -40.68
CA ALA A 185 7.82 6.82 -41.95
C ALA A 185 6.74 6.33 -42.93
N ALA A 186 5.82 7.23 -43.31
CA ALA A 186 5.23 7.09 -44.63
C ALA A 186 6.37 7.33 -45.63
N ALA A 187 6.74 6.32 -46.41
CA ALA A 187 7.66 6.50 -47.52
C ALA A 187 7.13 7.65 -48.40
N PRO A 188 7.99 8.56 -48.89
CA PRO A 188 7.53 9.58 -49.81
C PRO A 188 6.91 8.89 -51.04
N PRO A 189 5.76 9.36 -51.56
CA PRO A 189 5.27 8.86 -52.83
C PRO A 189 6.38 9.09 -53.86
N ALA A 190 6.79 8.03 -54.54
CA ALA A 190 7.94 8.07 -55.45
C ALA A 190 7.78 9.23 -56.43
N ALA A 191 8.82 10.07 -56.54
CA ALA A 191 8.73 11.31 -57.30
C ALA A 191 8.39 10.99 -58.76
N ARG A 192 7.16 11.35 -59.19
CA ARG A 192 6.64 11.17 -60.55
C ARG A 192 7.41 12.08 -61.52
N ARG A 193 8.67 11.75 -61.79
CA ARG A 193 9.42 12.33 -62.92
C ARG A 193 8.70 11.92 -64.19
N VAL A 194 8.24 12.92 -64.93
CA VAL A 194 7.61 12.73 -66.24
C VAL A 194 8.66 12.24 -67.23
N ARG A 195 8.35 11.15 -67.93
CA ARG A 195 8.72 10.96 -69.32
C ARG A 195 7.48 10.45 -70.06
N GLU A 196 7.32 10.94 -71.28
CA GLU A 196 6.23 10.61 -72.20
C GLU A 196 6.58 9.38 -73.06
N PRO A 197 5.60 8.78 -73.77
CA PRO A 197 5.70 7.40 -74.26
C PRO A 197 6.15 7.28 -75.72
N LEU A 198 6.65 6.09 -76.08
CA LEU A 198 6.67 5.37 -77.38
C LEU A 198 7.76 4.26 -77.24
N ALA A 199 7.72 3.07 -77.86
CA ALA A 199 6.71 2.39 -78.67
C ALA A 199 6.96 0.85 -78.66
N THR A 200 6.16 0.10 -79.44
CA THR A 200 6.47 -1.19 -80.12
C THR A 200 6.83 -2.46 -79.31
N ARG A 201 5.98 -3.48 -79.51
CA ARG A 201 6.26 -4.95 -79.55
C ARG A 201 7.18 -5.28 -80.76
N PRO A 202 7.79 -6.49 -80.93
CA PRO A 202 7.20 -7.82 -80.62
C PRO A 202 8.14 -8.91 -80.04
N SER A 203 7.62 -10.14 -80.05
CA SER A 203 8.11 -11.46 -79.62
C SER A 203 9.48 -11.94 -80.12
N VAL A 204 10.06 -12.95 -79.42
CA VAL A 204 10.47 -14.28 -79.96
C VAL A 204 10.87 -15.24 -78.82
N GLY A 205 10.79 -16.56 -79.03
CA GLY A 205 11.37 -17.65 -78.20
C GLY A 205 12.05 -18.69 -79.12
N PRO A 206 12.22 -19.98 -78.78
CA PRO A 206 12.02 -20.72 -77.52
C PRO A 206 13.31 -21.47 -77.05
N ALA A 207 13.22 -22.38 -76.06
CA ALA A 207 13.86 -23.73 -76.09
C ALA A 207 13.69 -24.52 -74.77
N ARG A 208 13.73 -25.86 -74.89
CA ARG A 208 13.93 -26.92 -73.86
C ARG A 208 15.13 -27.77 -74.38
N PRO A 209 15.77 -28.73 -73.65
CA PRO A 209 15.13 -30.05 -73.39
C PRO A 209 15.69 -30.92 -72.21
N VAL A 210 15.06 -32.10 -72.04
CA VAL A 210 15.43 -33.38 -71.33
C VAL A 210 15.88 -33.43 -69.85
N SER A 211 15.44 -34.51 -69.19
CA SER A 211 15.96 -35.10 -67.92
C SER A 211 16.89 -36.31 -68.24
N PRO A 212 17.34 -37.11 -67.25
CA PRO A 212 16.52 -38.25 -66.80
C PRO A 212 16.50 -38.50 -65.28
N ASP A 213 15.66 -39.46 -64.89
CA ASP A 213 15.44 -40.04 -63.54
C ASP A 213 15.91 -41.54 -63.56
N PRO A 214 15.96 -42.34 -62.46
CA PRO A 214 14.72 -42.94 -61.91
C PRO A 214 14.68 -43.45 -60.43
N ASP A 215 13.43 -43.64 -59.95
CA ASP A 215 12.91 -44.70 -59.04
C ASP A 215 13.39 -44.84 -57.57
N ALA A 216 12.56 -45.25 -56.60
CA ALA A 216 11.12 -45.61 -56.52
C ALA A 216 10.59 -45.33 -55.07
N GLY A 217 9.30 -45.39 -54.68
CA GLY A 217 8.00 -45.63 -55.32
C GLY A 217 6.86 -45.29 -54.30
N ALA A 218 5.70 -44.73 -54.68
CA ALA A 218 4.46 -45.41 -55.13
C ALA A 218 3.57 -46.02 -54.00
N SER A 219 2.23 -45.86 -53.90
CA SER A 219 1.26 -45.04 -54.68
C SER A 219 -0.23 -45.09 -54.17
N THR A 220 -0.98 -43.96 -54.27
CA THR A 220 -2.44 -43.84 -54.62
C THR A 220 -3.57 -44.32 -53.63
N PRO A 221 -4.90 -44.18 -53.92
CA PRO A 221 -5.71 -42.95 -54.16
C PRO A 221 -7.12 -42.93 -53.44
N PRO A 222 -8.01 -41.91 -53.66
CA PRO A 222 -9.38 -41.82 -53.09
C PRO A 222 -10.54 -42.08 -54.16
N PRO A 223 -11.85 -41.79 -53.94
CA PRO A 223 -12.81 -42.77 -53.38
C PRO A 223 -14.23 -42.92 -54.05
N GLY A 224 -14.91 -44.04 -53.75
CA GLY A 224 -16.39 -44.26 -53.87
C GLY A 224 -16.87 -45.21 -54.99
N PRO A 225 -18.18 -45.62 -55.06
CA PRO A 225 -19.27 -45.46 -54.07
C PRO A 225 -20.30 -46.63 -53.92
N ARG A 226 -20.93 -46.71 -52.72
CA ARG A 226 -22.36 -47.05 -52.45
C ARG A 226 -22.90 -48.51 -52.48
N VAL A 227 -24.05 -48.67 -51.78
CA VAL A 227 -25.07 -49.75 -51.75
C VAL A 227 -24.73 -50.94 -50.84
N GLU A 228 -25.57 -51.42 -49.91
CA GLU A 228 -26.67 -51.00 -48.99
C GLU A 228 -27.32 -52.38 -48.58
N VAL A 229 -28.14 -52.66 -47.55
CA VAL A 229 -29.15 -52.02 -46.66
C VAL A 229 -29.30 -53.03 -45.44
N PRO A 230 -30.13 -52.90 -44.36
CA PRO A 230 -31.23 -51.99 -44.00
C PRO A 230 -31.07 -51.34 -42.59
N VAL A 231 -32.17 -50.88 -41.97
CA VAL A 231 -32.28 -50.17 -40.69
C VAL A 231 -33.59 -50.55 -39.96
N PRO A 232 -33.65 -50.66 -38.61
CA PRO A 232 -34.89 -50.72 -37.83
C PRO A 232 -35.38 -49.34 -37.32
N VAL A 233 -36.69 -49.22 -37.10
CA VAL A 233 -37.45 -47.96 -36.89
C VAL A 233 -37.99 -47.87 -35.42
N PRO A 234 -38.19 -46.67 -34.81
CA PRO A 234 -38.32 -46.55 -33.35
C PRO A 234 -39.76 -46.59 -32.79
N PRO A 235 -39.93 -46.86 -31.47
CA PRO A 235 -41.22 -46.79 -30.79
C PRO A 235 -41.54 -45.42 -30.17
N ILE A 236 -42.59 -44.80 -30.71
CA ILE A 236 -43.73 -44.11 -30.06
C ILE A 236 -43.53 -43.47 -28.66
N THR A 237 -43.96 -42.21 -28.55
CA THR A 237 -44.03 -41.40 -27.31
C THR A 237 -45.10 -41.85 -26.31
N THR A 238 -44.76 -41.83 -25.01
CA THR A 238 -45.72 -41.84 -23.89
C THR A 238 -45.90 -40.43 -23.29
N PRO A 239 -47.05 -40.12 -22.62
CA PRO A 239 -47.29 -38.80 -22.04
C PRO A 239 -46.37 -38.47 -20.86
N ARG A 240 -46.07 -37.18 -20.65
CA ARG A 240 -45.36 -36.67 -19.46
C ARG A 240 -46.19 -36.90 -18.19
N THR A 241 -45.66 -37.66 -17.23
CA THR A 241 -46.05 -37.54 -15.83
C THR A 241 -45.55 -36.19 -15.27
N PRO A 242 -46.33 -35.45 -14.47
CA PRO A 242 -45.82 -34.27 -13.78
C PRO A 242 -44.81 -34.68 -12.71
N VAL A 243 -43.54 -34.30 -12.87
CA VAL A 243 -42.55 -34.42 -11.78
C VAL A 243 -42.87 -33.34 -10.75
N ILE A 244 -43.46 -33.76 -9.64
CA ILE A 244 -43.66 -32.90 -8.46
C ILE A 244 -42.27 -32.45 -7.99
N PRO A 245 -42.03 -31.14 -7.78
CA PRO A 245 -40.76 -30.67 -7.25
C PRO A 245 -40.57 -31.24 -5.84
N THR A 246 -39.50 -32.01 -5.64
CA THR A 246 -39.11 -32.48 -4.30
C THR A 246 -38.89 -31.28 -3.39
N PRO A 247 -39.37 -31.31 -2.13
CA PRO A 247 -39.12 -30.24 -1.18
C PRO A 247 -37.60 -30.03 -1.01
N PRO A 248 -37.14 -28.81 -0.70
CA PRO A 248 -35.72 -28.54 -0.53
C PRO A 248 -35.17 -29.45 0.57
N LYS A 249 -34.12 -30.21 0.23
CA LYS A 249 -33.46 -31.13 1.17
C LYS A 249 -32.95 -30.32 2.37
N THR A 250 -33.61 -30.47 3.52
CA THR A 250 -33.13 -29.97 4.82
C THR A 250 -31.67 -30.37 4.97
N PRO A 251 -30.76 -29.46 5.37
CA PRO A 251 -29.37 -29.84 5.59
C PRO A 251 -29.34 -30.99 6.59
N SER A 252 -28.69 -32.08 6.23
CA SER A 252 -28.32 -33.10 7.20
C SER A 252 -27.46 -32.41 8.26
N PRO A 253 -27.61 -32.74 9.56
CA PRO A 253 -26.58 -32.36 10.52
C PRO A 253 -25.23 -32.87 9.99
N ALA A 254 -24.22 -32.02 10.02
CA ALA A 254 -22.86 -32.46 9.83
C ALA A 254 -22.52 -33.42 10.97
N THR A 255 -21.78 -34.50 10.65
CA THR A 255 -21.09 -35.26 11.69
C THR A 255 -20.11 -34.32 12.40
N PRO A 256 -20.08 -34.27 13.75
CA PRO A 256 -19.07 -33.51 14.48
C PRO A 256 -17.67 -33.95 14.06
N ASP A 257 -16.71 -33.02 14.09
CA ASP A 257 -15.32 -33.37 13.81
C ASP A 257 -14.73 -34.22 14.94
N THR A 258 -13.80 -35.10 14.57
CA THR A 258 -13.11 -36.05 15.45
C THR A 258 -11.62 -36.20 15.10
N GLU A 259 -11.14 -35.50 14.07
CA GLU A 259 -9.71 -35.43 13.77
C GLU A 259 -9.06 -34.36 14.69
N PRO A 260 -7.87 -34.61 15.27
CA PRO A 260 -7.20 -33.63 16.12
C PRO A 260 -6.22 -32.75 15.32
N PRO A 261 -5.95 -31.49 15.75
CA PRO A 261 -5.10 -30.57 15.01
C PRO A 261 -3.67 -31.07 14.72
N VAL A 262 -3.16 -30.78 13.52
CA VAL A 262 -1.77 -31.05 13.14
C VAL A 262 -0.87 -29.89 13.60
N LEU A 263 0.13 -30.21 14.42
CA LEU A 263 1.08 -29.29 15.04
C LEU A 263 2.47 -29.31 14.38
N GLY A 264 3.19 -28.19 14.45
CA GLY A 264 4.62 -28.11 14.15
C GLY A 264 5.26 -26.86 14.77
N PHE A 265 6.37 -27.01 15.47
CA PHE A 265 7.18 -25.86 15.89
C PHE A 265 7.85 -25.21 14.68
N LEU A 266 7.73 -23.88 14.60
CA LEU A 266 8.38 -23.03 13.60
C LEU A 266 9.66 -22.40 14.15
N ALA A 267 9.70 -22.15 15.46
CA ALA A 267 10.89 -21.77 16.21
C ALA A 267 10.68 -22.13 17.70
N PRO A 268 11.75 -22.42 18.47
CA PRO A 268 13.10 -22.74 17.98
C PRO A 268 13.11 -24.10 17.25
N LEU A 269 14.27 -24.55 16.79
CA LEU A 269 14.45 -25.90 16.25
C LEU A 269 14.78 -26.89 17.38
N ALA A 270 14.58 -28.19 17.13
CA ALA A 270 14.85 -29.24 18.13
C ALA A 270 16.34 -29.28 18.49
N GLY A 271 16.64 -29.34 19.79
CA GLY A 271 18.00 -29.31 20.32
C GLY A 271 18.71 -27.95 20.26
N ALA A 272 18.02 -26.87 19.88
CA ALA A 272 18.63 -25.55 19.80
C ALA A 272 19.04 -25.02 21.18
N THR A 273 20.23 -24.41 21.26
CA THR A 273 20.64 -23.61 22.42
C THR A 273 19.99 -22.23 22.35
N VAL A 274 19.41 -21.78 23.46
CA VAL A 274 18.65 -20.51 23.56
C VAL A 274 19.06 -19.72 24.81
N SER A 275 19.03 -18.39 24.73
CA SER A 275 19.46 -17.51 25.82
C SER A 275 18.87 -16.10 25.72
N GLY A 276 18.83 -15.38 26.84
CA GLY A 276 18.38 -13.98 26.89
C GLY A 276 16.86 -13.77 26.96
N ALA A 277 16.46 -12.50 26.98
CA ALA A 277 15.11 -12.08 27.35
C ALA A 277 14.07 -12.11 26.20
N SER A 278 14.39 -12.71 25.05
CA SER A 278 13.58 -12.59 23.83
C SER A 278 13.71 -13.80 22.89
N VAL A 279 13.67 -15.02 23.43
CA VAL A 279 13.77 -16.26 22.63
C VAL A 279 12.45 -16.51 21.88
N PRO A 280 12.41 -16.52 20.54
CA PRO A 280 11.16 -16.71 19.79
C PRO A 280 10.67 -18.15 19.89
N VAL A 281 9.42 -18.36 20.31
CA VAL A 281 8.77 -19.68 20.29
C VAL A 281 7.42 -19.58 19.56
N TRP A 282 7.31 -20.29 18.45
CA TRP A 282 6.23 -20.18 17.46
C TRP A 282 5.78 -21.56 16.99
N VAL A 283 4.48 -21.74 16.82
CA VAL A 283 3.84 -23.01 16.45
C VAL A 283 2.82 -22.79 15.34
N ALA A 284 2.96 -23.56 14.27
CA ALA A 284 1.88 -23.83 13.34
C ALA A 284 0.95 -24.87 13.97
N ALA A 285 -0.35 -24.60 13.96
CA ALA A 285 -1.38 -25.58 14.22
C ALA A 285 -2.47 -25.42 13.16
N ASN A 286 -2.86 -26.50 12.51
CA ASN A 286 -3.84 -26.52 11.42
C ASN A 286 -4.86 -27.61 11.66
N ASP A 287 -6.11 -27.34 11.30
CA ASP A 287 -7.24 -28.25 11.45
C ASP A 287 -8.29 -27.97 10.36
N ALA A 288 -9.17 -28.93 10.08
CA ALA A 288 -10.23 -28.82 9.08
C ALA A 288 -11.43 -27.98 9.59
N SER A 289 -11.76 -28.04 10.89
CA SER A 289 -12.78 -27.19 11.50
C SER A 289 -12.18 -25.85 11.95
N GLY A 290 -11.00 -25.90 12.58
CA GLY A 290 -10.17 -24.74 12.91
C GLY A 290 -9.63 -24.78 14.36
N VAL A 291 -8.41 -24.28 14.55
CA VAL A 291 -7.73 -24.35 15.87
C VAL A 291 -8.14 -23.19 16.78
N ALA A 292 -8.97 -23.47 17.78
CA ALA A 292 -9.48 -22.50 18.75
C ALA A 292 -8.42 -22.02 19.76
N SER A 293 -7.41 -22.84 20.08
CA SER A 293 -6.25 -22.41 20.88
C SER A 293 -5.03 -23.31 20.76
N VAL A 294 -3.85 -22.74 21.03
CA VAL A 294 -2.62 -23.48 21.38
C VAL A 294 -2.15 -23.03 22.76
N ARG A 295 -2.00 -23.98 23.68
CA ARG A 295 -1.41 -23.78 25.00
C ARG A 295 0.07 -24.13 24.97
N PHE A 296 0.91 -23.21 25.43
CA PHE A 296 2.33 -23.42 25.61
C PHE A 296 2.62 -23.82 27.06
N LEU A 297 3.48 -24.81 27.25
CA LEU A 297 4.01 -25.23 28.53
C LEU A 297 5.54 -25.29 28.48
N ILE A 298 6.17 -25.08 29.63
CA ILE A 298 7.62 -25.22 29.83
C ILE A 298 7.80 -26.22 30.97
N ASP A 299 8.51 -27.31 30.73
CA ASP A 299 8.72 -28.43 31.67
C ASP A 299 7.39 -28.94 32.26
N GLY A 300 6.37 -29.08 31.40
CA GLY A 300 5.00 -29.47 31.78
C GLY A 300 4.18 -28.40 32.53
N ARG A 301 4.73 -27.21 32.81
CA ARG A 301 4.01 -26.10 33.46
C ARG A 301 3.39 -25.16 32.43
N SER A 302 2.07 -24.98 32.49
CA SER A 302 1.33 -24.07 31.59
C SER A 302 1.84 -22.63 31.70
N HIS A 303 2.40 -22.10 30.62
CA HIS A 303 2.96 -20.75 30.54
C HIS A 303 1.96 -19.76 29.94
N SER A 304 1.40 -20.07 28.76
CA SER A 304 0.50 -19.16 28.03
C SER A 304 -0.51 -19.93 27.17
N VAL A 305 -1.56 -19.25 26.73
CA VAL A 305 -2.54 -19.76 25.74
C VAL A 305 -2.75 -18.70 24.68
N ASP A 306 -2.42 -19.02 23.44
CA ASP A 306 -2.77 -18.22 22.27
C ASP A 306 -4.04 -18.82 21.62
N ARG A 307 -4.83 -17.96 20.96
CA ARG A 307 -6.08 -18.32 20.28
C ARG A 307 -6.08 -18.01 18.78
N PHE A 308 -4.98 -17.49 18.23
CA PHE A 308 -4.98 -16.98 16.87
C PHE A 308 -3.68 -17.34 16.11
N ALA A 309 -3.78 -18.21 15.09
CA ALA A 309 -2.64 -18.62 14.27
C ALA A 309 -1.90 -17.43 13.60
N PRO A 310 -0.56 -17.52 13.40
CA PRO A 310 0.36 -18.52 13.94
C PRO A 310 0.59 -18.29 15.44
N TYR A 311 0.56 -19.37 16.20
CA TYR A 311 0.48 -19.31 17.66
C TYR A 311 1.86 -19.08 18.26
N ALA A 312 1.96 -18.27 19.31
CA ALA A 312 3.25 -17.92 19.91
C ALA A 312 3.26 -17.91 21.44
N ILE A 313 4.44 -18.07 22.04
CA ILE A 313 4.57 -18.06 23.50
C ILE A 313 4.46 -16.63 24.05
N GLY A 314 3.45 -16.38 24.87
CA GLY A 314 3.38 -15.20 25.74
C GLY A 314 3.20 -13.87 24.98
N PRO A 315 3.35 -12.72 25.67
CA PRO A 315 3.29 -11.41 25.02
C PRO A 315 4.46 -11.24 24.05
N GLY A 316 4.17 -10.86 22.80
CA GLY A 316 5.17 -10.67 21.74
C GLY A 316 5.67 -11.94 21.04
N GLY A 317 5.28 -13.14 21.49
CA GLY A 317 5.73 -14.40 20.89
C GLY A 317 7.16 -14.81 21.27
N THR A 318 7.61 -14.39 22.45
CA THR A 318 8.96 -14.60 22.96
C THR A 318 8.97 -15.07 24.41
N TRP A 319 9.95 -15.89 24.75
CA TRP A 319 10.25 -16.41 26.07
C TRP A 319 11.48 -15.68 26.65
N ASP A 320 11.37 -15.19 27.88
CA ASP A 320 12.52 -14.71 28.65
C ASP A 320 13.19 -15.90 29.37
N THR A 321 14.39 -16.27 28.94
CA THR A 321 15.16 -17.34 29.60
C THR A 321 16.09 -16.84 30.69
N THR A 322 16.21 -15.52 30.93
CA THR A 322 17.23 -14.98 31.86
C THR A 322 17.03 -15.39 33.32
N GLY A 323 15.79 -15.70 33.71
CA GLY A 323 15.42 -16.27 35.01
C GLY A 323 15.26 -17.81 35.01
N VAL A 324 15.58 -18.48 33.90
CA VAL A 324 15.48 -19.93 33.73
C VAL A 324 16.83 -20.58 34.04
N ALA A 325 16.81 -21.82 34.55
CA ALA A 325 18.03 -22.59 34.79
C ALA A 325 18.75 -22.90 33.48
N ASN A 326 20.07 -23.10 33.52
CA ASN A 326 20.81 -23.59 32.37
C ASN A 326 20.72 -25.12 32.31
N GLY A 327 20.56 -25.69 31.10
CA GLY A 327 20.36 -27.11 30.88
C GLY A 327 19.24 -27.43 29.88
N PRO A 328 18.87 -28.71 29.72
CA PRO A 328 17.78 -29.12 28.83
C PRO A 328 16.42 -28.73 29.42
N HIS A 329 15.53 -28.22 28.56
CA HIS A 329 14.15 -27.85 28.87
C HIS A 329 13.20 -28.39 27.79
N THR A 330 11.95 -28.66 28.18
CA THR A 330 10.91 -29.17 27.26
C THR A 330 9.84 -28.12 27.03
N LEU A 331 9.70 -27.66 25.78
CA LEU A 331 8.61 -26.80 25.33
C LEU A 331 7.47 -27.67 24.76
N THR A 332 6.30 -27.63 25.38
CA THR A 332 5.11 -28.36 24.91
C THR A 332 4.11 -27.39 24.28
N ALA A 333 3.53 -27.76 23.14
CA ALA A 333 2.44 -27.06 22.48
C ALA A 333 1.21 -27.96 22.36
N VAL A 334 0.13 -27.62 23.07
CA VAL A 334 -1.14 -28.36 23.06
C VAL A 334 -2.18 -27.59 22.25
N ALA A 335 -2.53 -28.07 21.07
CA ALA A 335 -3.62 -27.53 20.27
C ALA A 335 -4.99 -28.01 20.76
N THR A 336 -6.02 -27.22 20.50
CA THR A 336 -7.44 -27.61 20.62
C THR A 336 -8.21 -26.95 19.48
N ASP A 337 -9.02 -27.73 18.77
CA ASP A 337 -9.90 -27.27 17.70
C ASP A 337 -11.16 -26.55 18.24
N THR A 338 -12.13 -26.23 17.37
CA THR A 338 -13.42 -25.66 17.76
C THR A 338 -14.44 -26.67 18.31
N GLU A 339 -14.18 -27.98 18.19
CA GLU A 339 -15.12 -29.08 18.50
C GLU A 339 -14.76 -29.79 19.82
N GLY A 340 -13.51 -29.68 20.26
CA GLY A 340 -12.96 -30.23 21.51
C GLY A 340 -11.77 -31.20 21.34
N ASN A 341 -11.42 -31.59 20.11
CA ASN A 341 -10.31 -32.48 19.79
C ASN A 341 -8.96 -31.81 20.05
N ARG A 342 -7.93 -32.60 20.35
CA ARG A 342 -6.63 -32.10 20.83
C ARG A 342 -5.45 -32.92 20.33
N ALA A 343 -4.35 -32.22 20.09
CA ALA A 343 -3.04 -32.79 19.87
C ALA A 343 -2.01 -32.09 20.76
N SER A 344 -0.86 -32.73 20.96
CA SER A 344 0.28 -32.18 21.70
C SER A 344 1.56 -32.46 20.91
N LEU A 345 2.50 -31.53 20.95
CA LEU A 345 3.84 -31.67 20.40
C LEU A 345 4.85 -31.14 21.41
N ASP A 346 5.92 -31.89 21.64
CA ASP A 346 7.03 -31.51 22.51
C ASP A 346 8.28 -31.15 21.69
N LEU A 347 9.10 -30.25 22.24
CA LEU A 347 10.36 -29.80 21.66
C LEU A 347 11.40 -29.65 22.76
N GLU A 348 12.51 -30.38 22.68
CA GLU A 348 13.65 -30.19 23.57
C GLU A 348 14.54 -29.03 23.09
N VAL A 349 14.99 -28.21 24.02
CA VAL A 349 15.91 -27.07 23.82
C VAL A 349 16.92 -27.03 24.97
N VAL A 350 18.05 -26.34 24.78
CA VAL A 350 19.04 -26.12 25.85
C VAL A 350 19.07 -24.65 26.21
N VAL A 351 18.81 -24.29 27.47
CA VAL A 351 19.00 -22.93 27.96
C VAL A 351 20.45 -22.75 28.40
N ASP A 352 21.12 -21.70 27.93
CA ASP A 352 22.44 -21.30 28.43
C ASP A 352 22.57 -19.77 28.57
N ASN A 353 22.32 -19.28 29.78
CA ASN A 353 22.53 -17.88 30.14
C ASN A 353 23.95 -17.59 30.67
N THR A 354 24.96 -18.46 30.48
CA THR A 354 26.33 -18.12 30.87
C THR A 354 26.89 -16.99 30.02
N THR A 355 27.47 -15.98 30.67
CA THR A 355 28.25 -14.97 29.95
C THR A 355 29.62 -15.54 29.58
N PRO A 356 30.11 -15.35 28.35
CA PRO A 356 31.46 -15.78 28.00
C PRO A 356 32.47 -15.06 28.88
N THR A 357 33.30 -15.84 29.58
CA THR A 357 34.41 -15.28 30.37
C THR A 357 35.40 -14.62 29.40
N PRO A 358 35.84 -13.37 29.64
CA PRO A 358 36.80 -12.73 28.75
C PRO A 358 38.11 -13.53 28.70
N ASP A 359 38.54 -13.83 27.48
CA ASP A 359 39.78 -14.54 27.19
C ASP A 359 40.97 -13.84 27.86
N PRO A 360 41.80 -14.51 28.69
CA PRO A 360 42.90 -13.87 29.40
C PRO A 360 43.84 -13.16 28.42
N THR A 361 44.09 -11.88 28.66
CA THR A 361 44.88 -11.02 27.78
C THR A 361 46.23 -11.68 27.47
N PRO A 362 46.58 -11.93 26.19
CA PRO A 362 47.81 -12.62 25.85
C PRO A 362 49.01 -11.84 26.38
N THR A 363 49.86 -12.53 27.13
CA THR A 363 51.09 -11.95 27.67
C THR A 363 52.03 -11.64 26.49
N PRO A 364 52.66 -10.46 26.42
CA PRO A 364 53.56 -10.12 25.33
C PRO A 364 54.70 -11.14 25.18
N ASP A 365 54.79 -11.74 24.00
CA ASP A 365 55.80 -12.75 23.65
C ASP A 365 57.21 -12.13 23.66
N PRO A 366 58.19 -12.69 24.40
CA PRO A 366 59.54 -12.13 24.44
C PRO A 366 60.22 -12.18 23.05
N THR A 367 60.86 -11.07 22.68
CA THR A 367 61.48 -10.87 21.36
C THR A 367 62.37 -12.06 20.93
N PRO A 368 62.11 -12.70 19.78
CA PRO A 368 62.83 -13.89 19.37
C PRO A 368 64.31 -13.60 19.05
N THR A 369 65.18 -14.50 19.49
CA THR A 369 66.60 -14.53 19.10
C THR A 369 66.73 -15.30 17.78
N PRO A 370 67.52 -14.84 16.79
CA PRO A 370 67.65 -15.53 15.51
C PRO A 370 68.45 -16.83 15.64
N ASP A 371 67.82 -17.95 15.26
CA ASP A 371 68.39 -19.30 15.27
C ASP A 371 68.92 -19.67 13.85
N PRO A 372 70.09 -20.32 13.70
CA PRO A 372 70.67 -20.70 12.39
C PRO A 372 69.83 -21.60 11.45
N THR A 373 70.35 -21.70 10.22
CA THR A 373 69.72 -22.28 9.02
C THR A 373 69.36 -23.77 9.16
N PRO A 374 68.16 -24.20 8.70
CA PRO A 374 67.71 -25.60 8.80
C PRO A 374 68.46 -26.55 7.85
N THR A 375 68.59 -27.79 8.29
CA THR A 375 69.00 -28.96 7.47
C THR A 375 67.73 -29.72 7.04
N PRO A 376 67.62 -30.20 5.78
CA PRO A 376 66.41 -30.89 5.32
C PRO A 376 66.28 -32.31 5.89
N ASP A 377 65.12 -32.62 6.45
CA ASP A 377 64.73 -33.94 6.96
C ASP A 377 63.84 -34.68 5.92
N PRO A 378 63.84 -36.03 5.83
CA PRO A 378 63.28 -36.75 4.69
C PRO A 378 61.75 -36.94 4.75
N THR A 379 61.16 -37.21 3.59
CA THR A 379 59.71 -37.22 3.38
C THR A 379 58.98 -38.37 4.09
N PRO A 380 57.94 -38.11 4.91
CA PRO A 380 57.09 -39.15 5.48
C PRO A 380 56.19 -39.81 4.43
N THR A 381 55.83 -41.07 4.65
CA THR A 381 55.00 -41.89 3.73
C THR A 381 53.50 -41.62 3.93
N PRO A 382 52.65 -41.68 2.89
CA PRO A 382 51.21 -41.43 3.03
C PRO A 382 50.47 -42.50 3.85
N ASP A 383 49.57 -42.05 4.71
CA ASP A 383 48.62 -42.88 5.48
C ASP A 383 47.37 -43.23 4.61
N PRO A 384 46.67 -44.36 4.83
CA PRO A 384 45.66 -44.84 3.90
C PRO A 384 44.34 -44.05 3.98
N THR A 385 43.70 -43.86 2.83
CA THR A 385 42.51 -43.02 2.70
C THR A 385 41.27 -43.62 3.38
N PRO A 386 40.56 -42.89 4.27
CA PRO A 386 39.28 -43.34 4.80
C PRO A 386 38.20 -43.36 3.70
N THR A 387 37.31 -44.35 3.77
CA THR A 387 36.18 -44.51 2.82
C THR A 387 35.17 -43.36 2.98
N PRO A 388 34.64 -42.78 1.88
CA PRO A 388 33.63 -41.73 1.96
C PRO A 388 32.30 -42.28 2.50
N ASP A 389 31.72 -41.53 3.45
CA ASP A 389 30.38 -41.73 4.00
C ASP A 389 29.31 -41.44 2.91
N PRO A 390 28.11 -42.07 2.92
CA PRO A 390 27.16 -41.94 1.82
C PRO A 390 26.58 -40.52 1.78
N THR A 391 26.63 -39.90 0.60
CA THR A 391 26.19 -38.52 0.41
C THR A 391 24.72 -38.35 0.82
N PRO A 392 24.39 -37.45 1.78
CA PRO A 392 23.00 -37.17 2.11
C PRO A 392 22.30 -36.60 0.88
N THR A 393 21.09 -37.09 0.61
CA THR A 393 20.23 -36.58 -0.47
C THR A 393 20.11 -35.06 -0.35
N PRO A 394 20.30 -34.28 -1.42
CA PRO A 394 20.19 -32.83 -1.34
C PRO A 394 18.77 -32.45 -0.91
N ASP A 395 18.69 -31.79 0.26
CA ASP A 395 17.47 -31.19 0.79
C ASP A 395 16.86 -30.23 -0.26
N PRO A 396 15.53 -30.08 -0.35
CA PRO A 396 14.90 -29.26 -1.37
C PRO A 396 15.41 -27.82 -1.23
N THR A 397 16.05 -27.33 -2.29
CA THR A 397 16.76 -26.04 -2.28
C THR A 397 15.86 -24.94 -1.71
N PRO A 398 16.26 -24.26 -0.62
CA PRO A 398 15.47 -23.20 -0.04
C PRO A 398 15.11 -22.15 -1.11
N PRO A 399 13.90 -21.56 -1.07
CA PRO A 399 13.56 -20.44 -1.93
C PRO A 399 14.66 -19.36 -1.85
N PRO A 400 15.05 -18.74 -2.97
CA PRO A 400 16.20 -17.85 -3.00
C PRO A 400 16.06 -16.75 -1.95
N ALA A 401 17.15 -16.50 -1.21
CA ALA A 401 17.19 -15.53 -0.12
C ALA A 401 16.73 -14.14 -0.60
N GLY A 402 15.46 -13.83 -0.34
CA GLY A 402 14.72 -12.77 -1.04
C GLY A 402 13.65 -12.07 -0.21
N SER A 403 13.59 -12.36 1.09
CA SER A 403 12.91 -11.54 2.10
C SER A 403 13.33 -11.98 3.51
N SER A 404 13.99 -11.10 4.26
CA SER A 404 13.79 -11.09 5.72
C SER A 404 12.31 -10.74 5.97
N GLY A 405 11.71 -11.29 7.03
CA GLY A 405 10.28 -11.10 7.30
C GLY A 405 9.94 -9.61 7.40
N ALA A 406 8.95 -9.13 6.64
CA ALA A 406 8.81 -7.71 6.29
C ALA A 406 8.17 -6.81 7.38
N TYR A 407 8.57 -6.97 8.65
CA TYR A 407 8.20 -6.06 9.73
C TYR A 407 9.32 -5.05 9.93
N PRO A 408 9.13 -3.75 9.69
CA PRO A 408 10.10 -2.75 10.10
C PRO A 408 9.99 -2.52 11.61
N PHE A 409 11.12 -2.16 12.23
CA PHE A 409 11.26 -1.81 13.66
C PHE A 409 11.27 -2.98 14.64
N ASP A 410 11.94 -2.74 15.76
CA ASP A 410 12.25 -3.68 16.83
C ASP A 410 10.97 -4.43 17.29
N PRO A 411 11.02 -5.74 17.67
CA PRO A 411 9.86 -6.42 18.25
C PRO A 411 9.28 -5.70 19.47
N LEU A 412 10.12 -5.00 20.25
CA LEU A 412 9.72 -4.19 21.41
C LEU A 412 9.20 -2.79 21.02
N ALA A 413 9.28 -2.37 19.76
CA ALA A 413 8.64 -1.15 19.30
C ALA A 413 7.13 -1.25 19.53
N ALA A 414 6.51 -0.24 20.16
CA ALA A 414 5.09 -0.28 20.56
C ALA A 414 4.08 -0.43 19.40
N VAL A 415 4.53 -0.29 18.15
CA VAL A 415 3.77 -0.71 16.96
C VAL A 415 3.69 -2.23 16.83
N ASN A 416 4.78 -2.95 17.08
CA ASN A 416 4.94 -4.40 16.87
C ASN A 416 4.58 -5.20 18.14
N GLN A 417 4.48 -4.54 19.30
CA GLN A 417 3.97 -5.13 20.54
C GLN A 417 2.48 -5.47 20.47
N LEU A 418 2.11 -6.70 20.85
CA LEU A 418 0.72 -7.12 21.08
C LEU A 418 0.03 -6.24 22.15
N ILE A 419 -1.30 -6.18 22.12
CA ILE A 419 -2.11 -5.58 23.18
C ILE A 419 -2.42 -6.69 24.21
N PRO A 420 -1.97 -6.58 25.48
CA PRO A 420 -2.27 -7.60 26.48
C PRO A 420 -3.76 -7.75 26.80
N ASP A 421 -4.14 -8.94 27.29
CA ASP A 421 -5.45 -9.18 27.88
C ASP A 421 -5.66 -8.32 29.15
N GLY A 422 -6.92 -8.05 29.51
CA GLY A 422 -7.29 -7.31 30.72
C GLY A 422 -7.00 -5.80 30.72
N ILE A 423 -6.31 -5.28 29.70
CA ILE A 423 -6.02 -3.84 29.55
C ILE A 423 -7.30 -3.01 29.61
N ALA A 424 -7.27 -1.93 30.40
CA ALA A 424 -8.39 -1.00 30.56
C ALA A 424 -8.61 -0.09 29.34
N SER A 425 -9.84 0.38 29.16
CA SER A 425 -10.19 1.41 28.18
C SER A 425 -9.97 2.82 28.73
N ASP A 426 -9.60 3.78 27.88
CA ASP A 426 -9.61 5.23 28.18
C ASP A 426 -11.03 5.64 28.61
N ALA A 427 -11.17 6.45 29.66
CA ALA A 427 -12.48 6.87 30.18
C ALA A 427 -13.34 7.65 29.16
N ARG A 428 -12.76 8.11 28.04
CA ARG A 428 -13.47 8.75 26.92
C ARG A 428 -13.77 7.80 25.75
N SER A 429 -13.42 6.51 25.86
CA SER A 429 -13.51 5.51 24.78
C SER A 429 -14.84 5.58 24.03
N ASP A 430 -15.96 5.43 24.75
CA ASP A 430 -17.31 5.38 24.16
C ASP A 430 -17.65 6.66 23.38
N ALA A 431 -17.23 7.83 23.88
CA ALA A 431 -17.47 9.12 23.25
C ALA A 431 -16.62 9.31 21.98
N ILE A 432 -15.35 8.87 22.01
CA ILE A 432 -14.44 8.90 20.86
C ILE A 432 -14.90 7.91 19.78
N VAL A 433 -15.32 6.70 20.18
CA VAL A 433 -15.79 5.63 19.28
C VAL A 433 -17.15 5.98 18.67
N ALA A 434 -18.06 6.62 19.41
CA ALA A 434 -19.29 7.18 18.85
C ALA A 434 -19.00 8.24 17.77
N GLN A 435 -18.03 9.13 18.00
CA GLN A 435 -17.62 10.13 17.02
C GLN A 435 -16.93 9.52 15.79
N LEU A 436 -16.14 8.46 15.99
CA LEU A 436 -15.52 7.65 14.92
C LEU A 436 -16.58 6.99 14.03
N ALA A 437 -17.60 6.38 14.63
CA ALA A 437 -18.73 5.77 13.93
C ALA A 437 -19.56 6.82 13.16
N GLU A 438 -19.83 8.00 13.74
CA GLU A 438 -20.50 9.10 13.02
C GLU A 438 -19.69 9.48 11.76
N ASN A 439 -18.39 9.73 11.92
CA ASN A 439 -17.50 10.14 10.84
C ASN A 439 -17.41 9.06 9.72
N VAL A 440 -17.29 7.79 10.09
CA VAL A 440 -17.38 6.62 9.18
C VAL A 440 -18.71 6.61 8.41
N SER A 441 -19.84 6.82 9.08
CA SER A 441 -21.18 6.86 8.46
C SER A 441 -21.43 8.06 7.53
N VAL A 442 -20.51 9.03 7.49
CA VAL A 442 -20.60 10.24 6.66
C VAL A 442 -19.62 10.19 5.48
N MET A 443 -18.32 9.94 5.74
CA MET A 443 -17.27 10.02 4.72
C MET A 443 -16.83 8.67 4.15
N LYS A 444 -17.18 7.56 4.83
CA LYS A 444 -16.63 6.20 4.65
C LYS A 444 -15.15 6.10 5.06
N PRO A 445 -14.72 4.94 5.60
CA PRO A 445 -13.30 4.64 5.76
C PRO A 445 -12.63 4.41 4.40
N PHE A 446 -11.33 4.70 4.39
CA PHE A 446 -10.40 4.41 3.32
C PHE A 446 -9.29 3.49 3.83
N LEU A 447 -8.94 2.51 3.00
CA LEU A 447 -7.68 1.80 3.04
C LEU A 447 -6.94 2.24 1.77
N ALA A 448 -5.89 3.02 1.95
CA ALA A 448 -5.31 3.86 0.89
C ALA A 448 -3.91 3.37 0.49
N SER A 449 -3.74 3.16 -0.82
CA SER A 449 -2.53 2.70 -1.51
C SER A 449 -2.08 3.67 -2.62
N GLU A 450 -2.62 4.89 -2.64
CA GLU A 450 -2.39 5.92 -3.67
C GLU A 450 -2.29 7.31 -3.03
N SER A 451 -1.81 8.30 -3.79
CA SER A 451 -1.66 9.71 -3.37
C SER A 451 -0.59 9.90 -2.28
N ASP A 452 -0.94 10.44 -1.12
CA ASP A 452 -0.01 10.86 -0.04
C ASP A 452 0.62 9.70 0.77
N VAL A 453 0.49 8.46 0.28
CA VAL A 453 0.98 7.24 0.92
C VAL A 453 2.31 6.80 0.29
N PRO A 454 3.34 6.39 1.05
CA PRO A 454 4.70 6.22 0.53
C PRO A 454 4.85 5.01 -0.40
N PRO A 455 5.52 5.16 -1.56
CA PRO A 455 6.24 4.07 -2.18
C PRO A 455 7.51 3.79 -1.37
N VAL A 456 7.80 2.50 -1.16
CA VAL A 456 8.97 2.01 -0.42
C VAL A 456 9.84 1.23 -1.38
N TYR A 457 11.06 1.71 -1.61
CA TYR A 457 12.06 1.02 -2.43
C TYR A 457 13.12 0.38 -1.54
N VAL A 458 13.53 -0.85 -1.84
CA VAL A 458 14.74 -1.45 -1.25
C VAL A 458 15.90 -1.23 -2.22
N SER A 459 17.03 -0.75 -1.71
CA SER A 459 18.22 -0.40 -2.50
C SER A 459 19.00 -1.65 -2.92
N ALA A 460 19.32 -1.79 -4.21
CA ALA A 460 20.31 -2.76 -4.68
C ALA A 460 21.73 -2.14 -4.64
N PRO A 461 22.80 -2.91 -4.36
CA PRO A 461 24.18 -2.38 -4.38
C PRO A 461 24.62 -1.75 -5.70
N THR A 462 23.97 -2.14 -6.81
CA THR A 462 24.18 -1.65 -8.19
C THR A 462 23.46 -0.33 -8.50
N ASP A 463 22.52 0.10 -7.66
CA ASP A 463 21.66 1.25 -7.96
C ASP A 463 22.42 2.59 -7.92
N PRO A 464 22.07 3.54 -8.79
CA PRO A 464 22.74 4.84 -8.83
C PRO A 464 22.54 5.65 -7.53
N TRP A 465 23.64 6.25 -7.08
CA TRP A 465 23.65 7.21 -5.96
C TRP A 465 22.93 8.51 -6.31
N TYR A 466 22.01 8.92 -5.43
CA TYR A 466 21.41 10.25 -5.35
C TYR A 466 21.82 10.94 -4.05
N THR A 467 21.98 12.27 -4.06
CA THR A 467 22.24 13.06 -2.83
C THR A 467 21.00 13.84 -2.39
N THR A 468 20.89 14.08 -1.09
CA THR A 468 19.82 14.87 -0.45
C THR A 468 20.32 15.52 0.84
N THR A 469 19.53 16.42 1.44
CA THR A 469 19.89 17.08 2.70
C THR A 469 18.97 16.62 3.84
N VAL A 470 19.57 16.10 4.92
CA VAL A 470 18.87 15.70 6.15
C VAL A 470 19.49 16.47 7.32
N ALA A 471 18.68 17.21 8.08
CA ALA A 471 19.14 18.06 9.19
C ALA A 471 20.27 19.07 8.84
N GLY A 472 20.40 19.47 7.57
CA GLY A 472 21.51 20.30 7.08
C GLY A 472 22.74 19.52 6.61
N THR A 473 22.87 18.25 6.99
CA THR A 473 23.90 17.33 6.48
C THR A 473 23.55 16.86 5.08
N THR A 474 24.50 16.90 4.15
CA THR A 474 24.34 16.25 2.84
C THR A 474 24.57 14.75 3.01
N VAL A 475 23.60 13.94 2.61
CA VAL A 475 23.65 12.48 2.64
C VAL A 475 23.49 11.93 1.22
N ARG A 476 23.90 10.68 0.99
CA ARG A 476 23.64 9.95 -0.26
C ARG A 476 22.83 8.70 0.04
N PHE A 477 21.98 8.29 -0.91
CA PHE A 477 21.25 7.02 -0.91
C PHE A 477 21.26 6.44 -2.33
N ARG A 478 21.27 5.11 -2.45
CA ARG A 478 21.05 4.43 -3.72
C ARG A 478 19.55 4.45 -4.08
N LEU A 479 19.21 4.47 -5.36
CA LEU A 479 17.81 4.43 -5.82
C LEU A 479 17.70 3.72 -7.18
N PRO A 480 16.80 2.74 -7.36
CA PRO A 480 16.65 2.03 -8.63
C PRO A 480 16.13 2.95 -9.74
N ASP A 481 16.61 2.81 -10.98
CA ASP A 481 16.25 3.67 -12.13
C ASP A 481 14.73 3.74 -12.42
N SER A 482 13.94 2.77 -11.91
CA SER A 482 12.48 2.73 -12.01
C SER A 482 11.73 3.53 -10.94
N PHE A 483 12.42 4.18 -10.00
CA PHE A 483 11.75 4.81 -8.85
C PHE A 483 10.83 5.98 -9.25
N ALA A 484 9.76 6.11 -8.47
CA ALA A 484 8.81 7.21 -8.53
C ALA A 484 8.52 7.71 -7.11
N ILE A 485 8.43 9.03 -6.97
CA ILE A 485 7.93 9.72 -5.78
C ILE A 485 6.40 9.56 -5.72
N GLY A 486 5.84 9.47 -4.50
CA GLY A 486 4.41 9.39 -4.26
C GLY A 486 3.63 10.63 -4.72
N GLY A 487 2.31 10.54 -4.66
CA GLY A 487 1.40 11.57 -5.17
C GLY A 487 1.00 12.63 -4.14
N GLY A 488 -0.14 13.26 -4.41
CA GLY A 488 -0.81 14.16 -3.47
C GLY A 488 -0.11 15.50 -3.24
N SER A 489 -0.25 16.02 -2.02
CA SER A 489 0.45 17.21 -1.51
C SER A 489 1.68 16.88 -0.69
N ASP A 490 1.76 15.65 -0.15
CA ASP A 490 2.88 15.21 0.69
C ASP A 490 4.03 14.60 -0.11
N ALA A 491 3.81 14.22 -1.38
CA ALA A 491 4.79 13.64 -2.31
C ALA A 491 5.88 12.80 -1.62
N PRO A 492 5.50 11.72 -0.91
CA PRO A 492 6.43 10.96 -0.07
C PRO A 492 7.40 10.12 -0.91
N LEU A 493 8.57 9.85 -0.35
CA LEU A 493 9.48 8.80 -0.82
C LEU A 493 10.11 8.11 0.38
N VAL A 494 10.17 6.78 0.35
CA VAL A 494 10.92 5.97 1.31
C VAL A 494 11.91 5.10 0.55
N VAL A 495 13.14 5.03 1.09
CA VAL A 495 14.20 4.18 0.58
C VAL A 495 14.82 3.42 1.75
N GLN A 496 14.79 2.10 1.68
CA GLN A 496 15.37 1.17 2.65
C GLN A 496 16.69 0.65 2.04
N ASP A 497 17.85 0.97 2.62
CA ASP A 497 19.14 0.39 2.22
C ASP A 497 19.57 -0.61 3.31
N PRO A 498 19.56 -1.93 3.05
CA PRO A 498 19.96 -2.93 4.03
C PRO A 498 21.46 -2.89 4.36
N ASN A 499 22.30 -2.28 3.51
CA ASN A 499 23.76 -2.26 3.65
C ASN A 499 24.32 -0.91 3.19
N HIS A 500 24.06 0.13 4.00
CA HIS A 500 24.45 1.50 3.69
C HIS A 500 25.90 1.79 4.12
N PRO A 501 26.83 2.08 3.19
CA PRO A 501 28.26 2.18 3.48
C PRO A 501 28.63 3.30 4.46
N ASP A 502 27.81 4.34 4.58
CA ASP A 502 28.06 5.49 5.47
C ASP A 502 27.30 5.41 6.80
N TYR A 503 26.33 4.49 6.95
CA TYR A 503 25.36 4.50 8.06
C TYR A 503 25.07 3.12 8.68
N GLY A 504 25.68 2.04 8.20
CA GLY A 504 25.48 0.68 8.71
C GLY A 504 24.38 -0.09 7.99
N THR A 505 23.89 -1.16 8.61
CA THR A 505 22.79 -1.95 8.04
C THR A 505 21.44 -1.27 8.29
N ASP A 506 20.45 -1.68 7.48
CA ASP A 506 19.02 -1.40 7.67
C ASP A 506 18.70 0.07 7.95
N VAL A 507 19.13 0.94 7.02
CA VAL A 507 18.93 2.40 7.10
C VAL A 507 17.82 2.87 6.17
N GLU A 508 16.79 3.49 6.73
CA GLU A 508 15.66 4.07 6.01
C GLU A 508 15.86 5.57 5.81
N LEU A 509 15.90 6.04 4.57
CA LEU A 509 15.67 7.44 4.20
C LEU A 509 14.17 7.66 3.96
N ARG A 510 13.59 8.64 4.66
CA ARG A 510 12.22 9.11 4.41
C ARG A 510 12.19 10.59 4.06
N LEU A 511 11.48 10.94 2.98
CA LEU A 511 11.29 12.31 2.49
C LEU A 511 9.81 12.74 2.49
N TRP A 512 9.60 14.06 2.60
CA TRP A 512 8.30 14.75 2.52
C TRP A 512 8.37 15.95 1.58
N GLN A 513 7.35 16.08 0.73
CA GLN A 513 7.30 16.99 -0.42
C GLN A 513 8.53 16.81 -1.31
N ALA A 514 8.85 15.55 -1.61
CA ALA A 514 10.05 15.18 -2.34
C ALA A 514 9.97 15.62 -3.81
N THR A 515 11.13 15.99 -4.35
CA THR A 515 11.36 16.33 -5.74
C THR A 515 12.70 15.72 -6.18
N VAL A 516 12.87 15.51 -7.49
CA VAL A 516 14.04 14.84 -8.06
C VAL A 516 14.58 15.59 -9.27
N ASP A 517 15.90 15.76 -9.32
CA ASP A 517 16.65 16.05 -10.53
C ASP A 517 17.44 14.79 -10.94
N THR A 518 16.91 14.06 -11.92
CA THR A 518 17.54 12.82 -12.42
C THR A 518 18.78 13.07 -13.28
N LYS A 519 19.02 14.32 -13.72
CA LYS A 519 20.23 14.68 -14.48
C LYS A 519 21.41 14.91 -13.55
N ASN A 520 21.19 15.61 -12.44
CA ASN A 520 22.21 15.91 -11.45
C ASN A 520 22.28 14.86 -10.32
N ARG A 521 21.35 13.89 -10.30
CA ARG A 521 21.16 12.88 -9.26
C ARG A 521 21.02 13.49 -7.86
N THR A 522 20.13 14.48 -7.76
CA THR A 522 19.80 15.11 -6.47
C THR A 522 18.32 14.96 -6.17
N LEU A 523 18.00 14.84 -4.88
CA LEU A 523 16.65 14.93 -4.33
C LEU A 523 16.55 16.24 -3.53
N SER A 524 15.33 16.73 -3.35
CA SER A 524 15.05 17.86 -2.45
C SER A 524 13.68 17.71 -1.83
N ALA A 525 13.56 18.02 -0.53
CA ALA A 525 12.38 17.75 0.28
C ALA A 525 12.21 18.84 1.35
N ASN A 526 10.97 19.13 1.75
CA ASN A 526 10.68 20.09 2.83
C ASN A 526 10.79 19.46 4.23
N GLY A 527 10.85 18.12 4.31
CA GLY A 527 11.15 17.38 5.52
C GLY A 527 11.83 16.06 5.18
N ALA A 528 12.86 15.70 5.93
CA ALA A 528 13.63 14.48 5.71
C ALA A 528 14.13 13.91 7.04
N GLY A 529 14.30 12.59 7.10
CA GLY A 529 14.90 11.89 8.24
C GLY A 529 15.55 10.58 7.83
N LEU A 530 16.54 10.14 8.62
CA LEU A 530 17.13 8.81 8.60
C LEU A 530 16.72 8.04 9.86
N PHE A 531 16.37 6.78 9.68
CA PHE A 531 15.92 5.84 10.71
C PHE A 531 16.68 4.52 10.52
N HIS A 532 16.84 3.73 11.58
CA HIS A 532 17.16 2.31 11.42
C HIS A 532 15.87 1.49 11.38
N TYR A 533 15.83 0.37 10.64
CA TYR A 533 14.65 -0.51 10.50
C TYR A 533 14.98 -2.02 10.61
N ASN A 534 15.46 -2.51 11.76
CA ASN A 534 15.59 -3.97 11.98
C ASN A 534 14.40 -4.55 12.77
N ASN A 535 14.25 -5.88 12.75
CA ASN A 535 13.28 -6.62 13.56
C ASN A 535 13.87 -7.87 14.26
N ASP A 536 15.19 -8.03 14.21
CA ASP A 536 15.94 -9.00 15.01
C ASP A 536 16.16 -8.54 16.46
N GLY A 537 15.82 -7.28 16.77
CA GLY A 537 16.01 -6.67 18.09
C GLY A 537 17.45 -6.26 18.41
N ALA A 538 18.36 -6.27 17.42
CA ALA A 538 19.74 -5.82 17.57
C ALA A 538 19.85 -4.31 17.79
N LEU A 539 20.95 -3.86 18.40
CA LEU A 539 21.17 -2.46 18.77
C LEU A 539 22.06 -1.72 17.76
N PHE A 540 21.56 -0.63 17.20
CA PHE A 540 22.33 0.29 16.37
C PHE A 540 23.02 1.35 17.24
N GLY A 541 24.34 1.25 17.38
CA GLY A 541 25.10 2.18 18.23
C GLY A 541 24.64 2.21 19.70
N GLY A 542 24.06 1.10 20.20
CA GLY A 542 23.46 1.00 21.52
C GLY A 542 22.00 1.47 21.63
N GLN A 543 21.35 1.84 20.51
CA GLN A 543 19.95 2.27 20.46
C GLN A 543 19.07 1.20 19.77
N ARG A 544 17.80 1.09 20.17
CA ARG A 544 16.80 0.22 19.50
C ARG A 544 16.18 0.89 18.28
N SER A 545 15.81 0.11 17.27
CA SER A 545 15.02 0.58 16.12
C SER A 545 13.55 0.81 16.50
N LEU A 546 13.26 1.88 17.25
CA LEU A 546 11.90 2.22 17.70
C LEU A 546 11.14 3.12 16.72
N GLY A 547 11.55 3.16 15.44
CA GLY A 547 11.00 4.06 14.43
C GLY A 547 11.31 5.56 14.65
N GLN A 548 12.18 5.89 15.59
CA GLN A 548 12.65 7.27 15.82
C GLN A 548 13.78 7.63 14.83
N PRO A 549 13.89 8.90 14.39
CA PRO A 549 14.96 9.32 13.50
C PRO A 549 16.27 9.51 14.28
N PHE A 550 17.37 8.92 13.82
CA PHE A 550 18.71 9.23 14.34
C PHE A 550 19.29 10.51 13.71
N LEU A 551 18.75 10.93 12.55
CA LEU A 551 19.07 12.20 11.90
C LEU A 551 17.81 12.79 11.27
N GLY A 552 17.55 14.09 11.44
CA GLY A 552 16.39 14.76 10.84
C GLY A 552 15.07 14.53 11.58
N TRP A 553 13.97 14.38 10.85
CA TRP A 553 12.60 14.49 11.41
C TRP A 553 11.65 13.39 10.89
N GLY A 554 10.92 12.74 11.82
CA GLY A 554 9.79 11.87 11.51
C GLY A 554 8.49 12.60 11.15
N THR A 555 7.43 11.82 10.85
CA THR A 555 6.11 12.30 10.40
C THR A 555 5.35 13.04 11.51
N GLY A 556 4.04 13.30 11.37
CA GLY A 556 3.24 14.08 12.35
C GLY A 556 3.49 13.68 13.81
N TRP A 557 3.40 12.39 14.12
CA TRP A 557 3.68 11.81 15.45
C TRP A 557 5.16 11.70 15.87
N GLY A 558 6.09 11.99 14.96
CA GLY A 558 7.54 11.99 15.21
C GLY A 558 8.30 10.71 14.85
N LEU A 559 7.62 9.59 14.63
CA LEU A 559 8.26 8.35 14.14
C LEU A 559 8.25 8.27 12.60
N SER A 560 8.79 7.18 12.04
CA SER A 560 8.77 6.86 10.61
C SER A 560 7.34 6.79 10.01
N ILE A 561 7.30 6.82 8.67
CA ILE A 561 6.10 6.59 7.86
C ILE A 561 5.82 5.11 7.60
N THR A 562 6.82 4.23 7.65
CA THR A 562 6.66 2.76 7.50
C THR A 562 6.20 2.10 8.79
N ALA A 563 6.40 2.75 9.95
CA ALA A 563 5.93 2.26 11.23
C ALA A 563 4.39 2.14 11.23
N GLY A 564 3.89 0.90 11.27
CA GLY A 564 2.47 0.56 11.15
C GLY A 564 1.88 0.61 9.73
N LEU A 565 2.70 0.72 8.68
CA LEU A 565 2.26 0.73 7.27
C LEU A 565 2.09 -0.70 6.74
N ILE A 566 0.86 -1.08 6.38
CA ILE A 566 0.57 -2.43 5.87
C ILE A 566 1.33 -2.68 4.56
N ARG A 567 2.08 -3.79 4.48
CA ARG A 567 2.92 -4.16 3.32
C ARG A 567 2.39 -5.40 2.57
N PRO A 568 2.71 -5.62 1.28
CA PRO A 568 2.12 -6.71 0.51
C PRO A 568 2.55 -8.11 0.98
N GLU A 569 3.75 -8.24 1.52
CA GLU A 569 4.32 -9.49 2.02
C GLU A 569 3.52 -10.00 3.24
N GLU A 570 3.03 -9.10 4.10
CA GLU A 570 2.14 -9.42 5.22
C GLU A 570 0.82 -10.03 4.75
N ILE A 571 0.21 -9.45 3.71
CA ILE A 571 -1.05 -9.95 3.14
C ILE A 571 -0.84 -11.29 2.41
N GLN A 572 0.33 -11.48 1.78
CA GLN A 572 0.73 -12.75 1.17
C GLN A 572 0.95 -13.84 2.22
N ALA A 573 1.69 -13.54 3.30
CA ALA A 573 1.92 -14.42 4.45
C ALA A 573 0.62 -14.75 5.20
N GLY A 574 -0.35 -13.83 5.22
CA GLY A 574 -1.64 -14.02 5.87
C GLY A 574 -1.77 -13.34 7.24
N GLU A 575 -0.83 -12.45 7.60
CA GLU A 575 -0.74 -11.83 8.91
C GLU A 575 0.00 -10.48 8.85
N ILE A 576 -0.59 -9.45 9.48
CA ILE A 576 0.06 -8.19 9.81
C ILE A 576 0.45 -8.26 11.29
N ARG A 577 1.75 -8.07 11.63
CA ARG A 577 2.26 -8.19 13.02
C ARG A 577 2.46 -6.85 13.74
N HIS A 578 1.71 -5.83 13.33
CA HIS A 578 1.85 -4.49 13.88
C HIS A 578 0.52 -3.74 13.97
N ALA A 579 0.49 -2.70 14.80
CA ALA A 579 -0.61 -1.76 14.89
C ALA A 579 -0.76 -0.99 13.57
N ILE A 580 -1.96 -0.97 13.00
CA ILE A 580 -2.18 -0.29 11.72
C ILE A 580 -2.14 1.23 11.92
N ARG A 581 -1.26 1.94 11.21
CA ARG A 581 -1.21 3.40 11.24
C ARG A 581 -2.45 3.99 10.58
N PHE A 582 -3.08 4.96 11.23
CA PHE A 582 -4.21 5.69 10.63
C PHE A 582 -4.09 7.20 10.77
N ALA A 583 -4.54 7.89 9.72
CA ALA A 583 -4.83 9.31 9.77
C ALA A 583 -6.33 9.54 9.99
N TYR A 584 -6.68 10.54 10.80
CA TYR A 584 -8.06 10.83 11.19
C TYR A 584 -8.41 12.31 11.01
N SER A 585 -9.70 12.64 11.03
CA SER A 585 -10.24 14.01 10.97
C SER A 585 -9.41 15.02 11.78
N ASN A 586 -8.71 15.94 11.10
CA ASN A 586 -7.80 16.91 11.73
C ASN A 586 -8.46 17.84 12.75
N ARG A 587 -9.79 17.97 12.72
CA ARG A 587 -10.59 18.74 13.68
C ARG A 587 -10.98 17.96 14.92
N ASP A 588 -10.84 16.64 14.90
CA ASP A 588 -11.12 15.73 16.02
C ASP A 588 -9.82 15.28 16.70
N PHE A 589 -8.79 16.13 16.69
CA PHE A 589 -7.57 16.00 17.48
C PHE A 589 -7.43 17.13 18.51
N VAL A 590 -6.86 16.82 19.67
CA VAL A 590 -6.31 17.81 20.62
C VAL A 590 -4.83 18.08 20.34
N SER A 591 -4.28 19.15 20.93
CA SER A 591 -2.87 19.52 20.80
C SER A 591 -1.93 18.73 21.75
N THR A 592 -2.36 17.56 22.22
CA THR A 592 -1.54 16.64 23.03
C THR A 592 -1.28 15.35 22.26
N PHE A 593 -0.22 14.67 22.68
CA PHE A 593 0.16 13.35 22.20
C PHE A 593 0.46 12.44 23.39
N ARG A 594 0.55 11.14 23.14
CA ARG A 594 0.94 10.11 24.10
C ARG A 594 1.77 9.04 23.41
N ALA A 595 2.55 8.29 24.19
CA ALA A 595 3.37 7.20 23.65
C ALA A 595 2.51 6.22 22.82
N PRO A 596 3.01 5.72 21.67
CA PRO A 596 4.39 5.89 21.18
C PRO A 596 4.65 7.14 20.31
N ALA A 597 3.70 8.07 20.17
CA ALA A 597 4.03 9.36 19.55
C ALA A 597 5.00 10.14 20.44
N ILE A 598 5.96 10.83 19.83
CA ILE A 598 6.95 11.69 20.50
C ILE A 598 6.71 13.19 20.26
N LYS A 599 5.75 13.53 19.38
CA LYS A 599 5.24 14.89 19.16
C LYS A 599 3.81 14.84 18.59
N THR A 600 3.21 16.00 18.34
CA THR A 600 2.04 16.15 17.47
C THR A 600 2.21 17.37 16.55
N ASP A 601 1.66 17.28 15.34
CA ASP A 601 1.44 18.43 14.45
C ASP A 601 -0.05 18.83 14.36
N GLN A 602 -0.89 18.26 15.22
CA GLN A 602 -2.34 18.46 15.27
C GLN A 602 -2.78 19.31 16.47
N PRO A 603 -3.96 19.95 16.40
CA PRO A 603 -4.81 20.10 15.20
C PRO A 603 -4.20 21.07 14.19
N LYS A 604 -4.08 20.65 12.91
CA LYS A 604 -3.41 21.42 11.84
C LYS A 604 -4.06 22.78 11.57
N GLY A 605 -3.62 23.82 12.30
CA GLY A 605 -4.04 25.22 12.13
C GLY A 605 -5.52 25.51 12.36
N THR A 606 -6.23 24.63 13.07
CA THR A 606 -7.68 24.74 13.32
C THR A 606 -8.00 24.45 14.78
N THR A 607 -9.13 24.97 15.29
CA THR A 607 -9.61 24.59 16.62
C THR A 607 -10.21 23.18 16.61
N THR A 608 -9.89 22.40 17.64
CA THR A 608 -10.54 21.13 17.95
C THR A 608 -12.06 21.32 18.03
N ARG A 609 -12.83 20.46 17.36
CA ARG A 609 -14.30 20.50 17.34
C ARG A 609 -14.89 20.27 18.74
N ASN A 610 -14.43 19.23 19.42
CA ASN A 610 -14.88 18.84 20.75
C ASN A 610 -13.77 18.06 21.47
N PRO A 611 -13.07 18.64 22.46
CA PRO A 611 -12.01 17.94 23.20
C PRO A 611 -12.45 16.65 23.90
N ALA A 612 -13.74 16.48 24.21
CA ALA A 612 -14.25 15.27 24.87
C ALA A 612 -14.30 14.04 23.92
N THR A 613 -14.50 14.25 22.62
CA THR A 613 -14.53 13.20 21.58
C THR A 613 -13.28 13.17 20.70
N ALA A 614 -12.31 14.06 20.95
CA ALA A 614 -11.10 14.20 20.16
C ALA A 614 -9.98 13.25 20.59
N MET A 615 -9.27 12.73 19.60
CA MET A 615 -8.12 11.85 19.74
C MET A 615 -6.85 12.62 20.10
N GLU A 616 -5.88 11.89 20.65
CA GLU A 616 -4.51 12.35 20.85
C GLU A 616 -3.63 11.72 19.79
N MET A 617 -2.53 12.36 19.40
CA MET A 617 -1.55 11.70 18.54
C MET A 617 -0.86 10.56 19.32
N GLY A 618 -0.66 9.41 18.68
CA GLY A 618 -0.21 8.17 19.34
C GLY A 618 -1.32 7.39 20.06
N MET A 619 -2.58 7.84 20.02
CA MET A 619 -3.70 7.10 20.60
C MET A 619 -3.93 5.75 19.89
N ARG A 620 -3.78 4.64 20.61
CA ARG A 620 -4.05 3.27 20.16
C ARG A 620 -5.52 2.90 20.41
N LEU A 621 -6.21 2.47 19.37
CA LEU A 621 -7.55 1.86 19.41
C LEU A 621 -7.42 0.35 19.14
N GLN A 622 -8.31 -0.45 19.74
CA GLN A 622 -8.40 -1.89 19.55
C GLN A 622 -9.80 -2.26 19.07
N LEU A 623 -9.92 -3.17 18.11
CA LEU A 623 -11.18 -3.81 17.75
C LEU A 623 -11.49 -4.91 18.78
N ASP A 624 -12.74 -4.97 19.23
CA ASP A 624 -13.25 -5.94 20.20
C ASP A 624 -12.70 -7.37 19.98
N PRO A 625 -11.87 -7.91 20.91
CA PRO A 625 -11.30 -9.25 20.78
C PRO A 625 -12.31 -10.41 20.75
N SER A 626 -13.57 -10.16 21.11
CA SER A 626 -14.67 -11.13 21.00
C SER A 626 -15.42 -11.07 19.66
N LEU A 627 -14.99 -10.22 18.73
CA LEU A 627 -15.47 -10.25 17.35
C LEU A 627 -14.89 -11.46 16.62
N ASP A 628 -15.76 -12.31 16.07
CA ASP A 628 -15.36 -13.30 15.09
C ASP A 628 -14.88 -12.57 13.81
N CYS A 629 -13.57 -12.67 13.52
CA CYS A 629 -12.98 -12.07 12.33
C CYS A 629 -13.07 -12.95 11.07
N ASP A 630 -13.41 -14.23 11.16
CA ASP A 630 -13.49 -15.16 10.02
C ASP A 630 -14.92 -15.37 9.49
N THR A 631 -15.93 -14.87 10.20
CA THR A 631 -17.27 -14.61 9.66
C THR A 631 -17.34 -13.36 8.78
N ARG A 632 -16.30 -12.51 8.77
CA ARG A 632 -16.32 -11.24 8.04
C ARG A 632 -16.27 -11.45 6.52
N THR A 633 -17.00 -10.60 5.80
CA THR A 633 -17.22 -10.69 4.35
C THR A 633 -16.93 -9.37 3.64
N VAL A 634 -16.57 -9.44 2.35
CA VAL A 634 -16.53 -8.26 1.47
C VAL A 634 -17.70 -8.33 0.49
N ALA A 635 -18.54 -7.30 0.53
CA ALA A 635 -19.75 -7.23 -0.29
C ALA A 635 -19.47 -7.38 -1.79
N GLY A 636 -20.03 -8.43 -2.40
CA GLY A 636 -19.87 -8.74 -3.82
C GLY A 636 -18.68 -9.64 -4.16
N TYR A 637 -18.07 -10.27 -3.17
CA TYR A 637 -16.95 -11.22 -3.30
C TYR A 637 -17.25 -12.52 -2.54
N SER A 638 -16.49 -13.59 -2.80
CA SER A 638 -16.62 -14.89 -2.10
C SER A 638 -15.75 -14.95 -0.84
N ASN A 639 -16.05 -15.86 0.09
CA ASN A 639 -15.25 -16.06 1.31
C ASN A 639 -13.79 -16.43 1.02
N GLN A 640 -13.54 -17.11 -0.11
CA GLN A 640 -12.22 -17.53 -0.59
C GLN A 640 -11.49 -16.48 -1.45
N SER A 641 -12.09 -15.30 -1.65
CA SER A 641 -11.46 -14.21 -2.43
C SER A 641 -10.28 -13.57 -1.69
N ASN A 642 -9.29 -13.07 -2.41
CA ASN A 642 -8.16 -12.33 -1.82
C ASN A 642 -8.66 -11.05 -1.14
N GLU A 643 -9.70 -10.40 -1.67
CA GLU A 643 -10.39 -9.28 -1.02
C GLU A 643 -10.92 -9.64 0.37
N THR A 644 -11.58 -10.80 0.51
CA THR A 644 -12.12 -11.25 1.80
C THR A 644 -11.02 -11.77 2.72
N ARG A 645 -10.00 -12.49 2.21
CA ARG A 645 -8.81 -12.87 2.98
C ARG A 645 -8.15 -11.63 3.59
N THR A 646 -7.92 -10.58 2.80
CA THR A 646 -7.32 -9.31 3.25
C THR A 646 -8.13 -8.62 4.34
N LEU A 647 -9.47 -8.59 4.23
CA LEU A 647 -10.33 -8.05 5.29
C LEU A 647 -10.13 -8.78 6.62
N ARG A 648 -10.00 -10.12 6.60
CA ARG A 648 -9.85 -10.94 7.82
C ARG A 648 -8.48 -10.76 8.46
N ILE A 649 -7.43 -10.62 7.65
CA ILE A 649 -6.07 -10.26 8.11
C ILE A 649 -6.10 -8.91 8.83
N VAL A 650 -6.67 -7.88 8.19
CA VAL A 650 -6.83 -6.54 8.79
C VAL A 650 -7.69 -6.59 10.06
N CYS A 651 -8.76 -7.40 10.08
CA CYS A 651 -9.61 -7.59 11.25
C CYS A 651 -8.82 -8.15 12.45
N ARG A 652 -8.07 -9.24 12.26
CA ARG A 652 -7.22 -9.84 13.31
C ARG A 652 -6.12 -8.90 13.77
N ALA A 653 -5.50 -8.15 12.86
CA ALA A 653 -4.51 -7.14 13.20
C ALA A 653 -5.10 -6.04 14.10
N LEU A 654 -6.31 -5.55 13.79
CA LEU A 654 -7.04 -4.58 14.61
C LEU A 654 -7.45 -5.13 15.99
N GLN A 655 -7.55 -6.45 16.17
CA GLN A 655 -7.76 -7.06 17.49
C GLN A 655 -6.46 -7.21 18.27
N ARG A 656 -5.44 -7.85 17.68
CA ARG A 656 -4.17 -8.17 18.36
C ARG A 656 -3.28 -6.95 18.60
N TYR A 657 -3.18 -6.07 17.61
CA TYR A 657 -2.29 -4.91 17.61
C TYR A 657 -3.03 -3.57 17.46
N GLY A 658 -4.31 -3.59 17.09
CA GLY A 658 -5.09 -2.36 17.00
C GLY A 658 -4.63 -1.43 15.88
N MET A 659 -4.91 -0.15 16.06
CA MET A 659 -4.54 0.93 15.15
C MET A 659 -4.10 2.17 15.92
N ILE A 660 -3.10 2.90 15.44
CA ILE A 660 -2.52 4.08 16.13
C ILE A 660 -2.71 5.36 15.30
N ALA A 661 -3.17 6.43 15.95
CA ALA A 661 -3.40 7.73 15.34
C ALA A 661 -2.08 8.46 15.05
N VAL A 662 -1.68 8.56 13.78
CA VAL A 662 -0.34 9.07 13.38
C VAL A 662 -0.34 10.42 12.67
N ASP A 663 -1.47 10.85 12.11
CA ASP A 663 -1.62 12.12 11.38
C ASP A 663 -3.08 12.61 11.32
N GLY A 664 -3.28 13.87 10.97
CA GLY A 664 -4.58 14.48 10.65
C GLY A 664 -4.84 14.57 9.15
N THR A 665 -5.96 14.01 8.71
CA THR A 665 -6.49 14.10 7.34
C THR A 665 -7.68 15.06 7.26
N SER A 666 -8.26 15.24 6.06
CA SER A 666 -9.41 16.10 5.82
C SER A 666 -10.63 15.75 6.69
N ASP A 667 -11.43 16.76 7.04
CA ASP A 667 -12.51 16.70 8.04
C ASP A 667 -13.41 15.46 7.88
N ARG A 668 -13.67 14.76 9.00
CA ARG A 668 -14.47 13.52 9.12
C ARG A 668 -13.94 12.26 8.42
N ASN A 669 -12.74 12.26 7.83
CA ASN A 669 -12.21 11.05 7.18
C ASN A 669 -11.46 10.13 8.16
N LEU A 670 -11.47 8.83 7.85
CA LEU A 670 -10.62 7.81 8.46
C LEU A 670 -9.82 7.12 7.34
N VAL A 671 -8.50 7.16 7.43
CA VAL A 671 -7.59 6.62 6.41
C VAL A 671 -6.58 5.68 7.06
N LEU A 672 -6.75 4.38 6.84
CA LEU A 672 -5.73 3.36 7.11
C LEU A 672 -4.75 3.36 5.92
N MET A 673 -3.45 3.27 6.19
CA MET A 673 -2.41 3.35 5.16
C MET A 673 -1.82 1.96 4.85
N MET A 674 -1.68 1.65 3.56
CA MET A 674 -0.93 0.50 3.06
C MET A 674 0.02 0.97 1.96
N GLU A 675 1.14 0.29 1.77
CA GLU A 675 2.22 0.74 0.87
C GLU A 675 1.72 1.14 -0.55
N HIS A 676 2.36 2.12 -1.19
CA HIS A 676 1.87 2.65 -2.47
C HIS A 676 1.84 1.58 -3.58
N GLN A 677 0.77 1.60 -4.38
CA GLN A 677 0.46 0.67 -5.48
C GLN A 677 1.63 0.42 -6.45
N SER A 678 2.51 1.40 -6.65
CA SER A 678 3.64 1.31 -7.58
C SER A 678 4.79 0.40 -7.11
N THR A 679 4.93 0.18 -5.81
CA THR A 679 5.91 -0.75 -5.22
C THR A 679 5.23 -2.02 -4.73
N ALA A 680 4.06 -1.88 -4.09
CA ALA A 680 3.36 -3.00 -3.49
C ALA A 680 2.51 -3.87 -4.45
N GLY A 681 2.19 -3.37 -5.65
CA GLY A 681 1.56 -4.17 -6.71
C GLY A 681 0.16 -4.75 -6.40
N TRP A 682 -0.60 -4.17 -5.46
CA TRP A 682 -1.80 -4.77 -4.84
C TRP A 682 -2.85 -5.38 -5.78
N ASP A 683 -2.97 -4.94 -7.04
CA ASP A 683 -3.85 -5.56 -8.03
C ASP A 683 -3.58 -7.07 -8.21
N SER A 684 -2.34 -7.55 -7.96
CA SER A 684 -1.97 -8.98 -7.96
C SER A 684 -2.12 -9.68 -6.60
N VAL A 685 -2.09 -8.92 -5.50
CA VAL A 685 -2.14 -9.44 -4.12
C VAL A 685 -3.59 -9.56 -3.64
N ILE A 686 -4.37 -8.50 -3.80
CA ILE A 686 -5.74 -8.34 -3.28
C ILE A 686 -6.77 -8.50 -4.41
N GLY A 687 -6.47 -8.02 -5.62
CA GLY A 687 -7.44 -7.77 -6.68
C GLY A 687 -7.60 -6.26 -6.92
N ALA A 688 -8.40 -5.84 -7.90
CA ALA A 688 -8.41 -4.45 -8.37
C ALA A 688 -9.12 -3.46 -7.41
N ALA A 689 -8.42 -2.37 -7.05
CA ALA A 689 -8.94 -1.31 -6.18
C ALA A 689 -10.25 -0.66 -6.68
N ARG A 690 -11.21 -0.43 -5.77
CA ARG A 690 -12.47 0.27 -6.11
C ARG A 690 -12.37 1.77 -5.84
N TYR A 691 -12.50 2.55 -6.92
CA TYR A 691 -12.41 4.02 -6.91
C TYR A 691 -11.05 4.58 -6.44
N GLY A 692 -9.94 3.85 -6.69
CA GLY A 692 -8.59 4.24 -6.23
C GLY A 692 -8.34 3.96 -4.75
N SER A 693 -9.02 2.95 -4.17
CA SER A 693 -8.79 2.53 -2.78
C SER A 693 -9.27 1.11 -2.50
N TYR A 694 -8.68 0.50 -1.49
CA TYR A 694 -9.16 -0.74 -0.86
C TYR A 694 -10.18 -0.46 0.27
N GLY A 695 -10.58 0.80 0.47
CA GLY A 695 -11.58 1.18 1.47
C GLY A 695 -12.93 0.47 1.32
N HIS A 696 -13.23 -0.11 0.16
CA HIS A 696 -14.43 -0.91 -0.04
C HIS A 696 -14.46 -2.21 0.78
N LEU A 697 -13.30 -2.77 1.14
CA LEU A 697 -13.12 -3.97 1.96
C LEU A 697 -13.62 -3.72 3.40
N ILE A 698 -13.13 -2.65 4.03
CA ILE A 698 -13.30 -2.35 5.46
C ILE A 698 -14.58 -1.59 5.81
N ARG A 699 -15.49 -1.41 4.84
CA ARG A 699 -16.79 -0.73 5.01
C ARG A 699 -17.86 -1.69 5.50
N ASP A 700 -18.50 -1.29 6.59
CA ASP A 700 -19.63 -1.95 7.24
C ASP A 700 -20.99 -1.49 6.69
N VAL A 701 -22.08 -1.96 7.30
CA VAL A 701 -23.46 -1.58 6.94
C VAL A 701 -23.79 -0.10 7.19
N THR A 702 -23.13 0.59 8.12
CA THR A 702 -23.36 2.04 8.38
C THR A 702 -22.61 2.94 7.38
N SER A 703 -21.53 2.45 6.78
CA SER A 703 -20.75 3.18 5.78
C SER A 703 -21.60 3.54 4.53
N PRO A 704 -21.66 4.82 4.11
CA PRO A 704 -22.62 5.25 3.09
C PRO A 704 -22.42 4.56 1.74
N SER A 705 -23.53 4.31 1.02
CA SER A 705 -23.54 3.39 -0.13
C SER A 705 -22.54 3.76 -1.23
N ASP A 706 -21.78 2.76 -1.68
CA ASP A 706 -20.92 2.75 -2.88
C ASP A 706 -21.47 1.79 -3.95
N GLY A 707 -22.78 1.48 -3.90
CA GLY A 707 -23.45 0.56 -4.81
C GLY A 707 -23.38 -0.92 -4.42
N LEU A 708 -22.55 -1.28 -3.42
CA LEU A 708 -22.52 -2.61 -2.83
C LEU A 708 -23.63 -2.78 -1.77
N LYS A 709 -24.22 -3.99 -1.71
CA LYS A 709 -25.14 -4.40 -0.64
C LYS A 709 -24.32 -4.96 0.52
N ARG A 710 -24.55 -4.45 1.73
CA ARG A 710 -23.86 -4.88 2.95
C ARG A 710 -24.83 -5.41 3.99
N ASP A 711 -24.31 -6.25 4.87
CA ASP A 711 -24.96 -6.91 6.00
C ASP A 711 -24.14 -6.69 7.28
N ALA A 712 -24.51 -7.34 8.39
CA ALA A 712 -23.79 -7.25 9.67
C ALA A 712 -22.36 -7.84 9.62
N ASN A 713 -22.08 -8.73 8.67
CA ASN A 713 -20.78 -9.41 8.51
C ASN A 713 -19.82 -8.66 7.58
N SER A 714 -20.34 -7.69 6.82
CA SER A 714 -19.57 -6.87 5.90
C SER A 714 -18.55 -5.98 6.61
N GLY A 715 -17.29 -5.99 6.16
CA GLY A 715 -16.25 -5.05 6.61
C GLY A 715 -15.93 -5.06 8.11
N ILE A 716 -15.36 -3.96 8.61
CA ILE A 716 -14.98 -3.79 10.02
C ILE A 716 -16.10 -3.07 10.79
N PRO A 717 -16.62 -3.61 11.90
CA PRO A 717 -17.66 -2.94 12.70
C PRO A 717 -17.04 -1.86 13.59
N TRP A 718 -16.85 -0.65 13.06
CA TRP A 718 -16.16 0.47 13.71
C TRP A 718 -16.72 0.90 15.07
N SER A 719 -17.99 0.61 15.35
CA SER A 719 -18.63 0.82 16.67
C SER A 719 -18.22 -0.19 17.74
N ARG A 720 -17.54 -1.29 17.39
CA ARG A 720 -16.88 -2.24 18.31
C ARG A 720 -15.39 -1.92 18.52
N MET A 721 -14.96 -0.70 18.23
CA MET A 721 -13.65 -0.22 18.67
C MET A 721 -13.68 0.14 20.17
N ARG A 722 -12.53 0.09 20.83
CA ARG A 722 -12.28 0.73 22.12
C ARG A 722 -10.99 1.54 22.07
N VAL A 723 -10.94 2.67 22.76
CA VAL A 723 -9.69 3.40 22.99
C VAL A 723 -9.01 2.78 24.21
N LEU A 724 -7.76 2.35 24.07
CA LEU A 724 -6.99 1.80 25.20
C LEU A 724 -6.57 2.92 26.16
N ASP A 725 -6.34 2.62 27.44
CA ASP A 725 -5.86 3.63 28.39
C ASP A 725 -4.44 4.17 28.03
N ARG A 726 -4.00 5.27 28.68
CA ARG A 726 -2.64 5.82 28.54
C ARG A 726 -1.55 4.95 29.18
N SER A 727 -1.86 4.20 30.24
CA SER A 727 -0.89 3.37 31.00
C SER A 727 -0.29 2.20 30.21
N VAL A 728 -0.80 1.91 29.02
CA VAL A 728 -0.43 0.73 28.22
C VAL A 728 0.89 0.93 27.45
N PHE A 729 1.40 2.16 27.36
CA PHE A 729 2.56 2.52 26.52
C PHE A 729 3.70 3.18 27.31
N THR A 730 3.78 2.95 28.62
CA THR A 730 4.83 3.48 29.50
C THR A 730 6.02 2.51 29.71
N LEU A 731 6.16 1.49 28.85
CA LEU A 731 7.43 0.80 28.67
C LEU A 731 8.33 1.71 27.82
N GLN A 732 9.30 2.35 28.47
CA GLN A 732 10.29 3.27 27.87
C GLN A 732 11.55 2.52 27.44
#